data_AF-A0A0W0Z4Z4-F1
#
_entry.id   AF-A0A0W0Z4Z4-F1
#
_cell.length_a   1.000
_cell.length_b   1.000
_cell.length_c   1.000
_cell.angle_alpha   90.00
_cell.angle_beta   90.00
_cell.angle_gamma   90.00
#
_symmetry.space_group_name_H-M   'P 1'
#
loop_
_entity.id
_entity.type
_entity.pdbx_description
1 polymer ?
#
loop_
_entity_poly.entity_id
_entity_poly.type
_entity_poly.pdbx_seq_one_letter_code
_entity_poly.pdbx_strand_id
1 'polypeptide(L)'
;MNQYTPITLGPYQGGVALAFDHTLLLSQLNAIIPFSHDENSIVTLGELSVAVKCFRRQYGNRQSKAKHSFLAAWYLQQNHIGAPNPVAWLDLWHKGHLIESYYLYLFEPVICFGDYLNKIYERCDNKELMDLLHTIAPAIRSMHDMGFMHGNLNGEAIVFPEQQDKKWEKPLFHNLNNSKIAQNPLSLKQRAFDLSRINLPGAYRNIFKMIYWGHEDAPALLHQQEVKYRRRWELYQYLSPFRHPVRYFRKKHKKVTVNKQNIWLWDEKTAQPMMILNRKEKNCYRDWLHIITMAFHGVIHLRAIHKRYYQILANSYRHPLSLEHRVGIALHPKKDYMEHELILLKQLGNPPVLLRFCHHESPEDWRKGIDLVHYLHQQNIEVMVAILQDRQAILDLEGWAGFLNTVISAVADKVSYIEVTHASNRVKWGIWSSKEYAQLMRPAFELQKRYPQIKLTGPACIDFDYQAVFAALKTLPKGKRLDALSHFLYVDRRGAPENKQGRTFSLVEKCALLKALASGSKQCTDKVIISEVNWPVKYTGIWSPIGCPYETPKWRREEPGISEEEYANYMLRYIVIALCSGHVEQIFWWRLSAHGYGLVDDRDNFRPRAAFKALAFFLHFLGKAHFIHKHDYSNELYVFEFKTEEQKVIMLWSNDPEPADLPLKGYTQILDKYGCIANNSLVTGSPLYLIFNESVKEMNS
;
A
#
# COMPACT_ATOMS: atom_id res chain seq x y z
N MET A 1 10.05 7.65 51.03
CA MET A 1 9.78 6.37 51.70
C MET A 1 10.63 5.30 51.05
N ASN A 2 11.25 4.40 51.81
CA ASN A 2 12.01 3.28 51.26
C ASN A 2 11.05 2.35 50.49
N GLN A 3 11.41 2.06 49.24
CA GLN A 3 10.54 1.41 48.23
C GLN A 3 10.78 -0.10 48.13
N TYR A 4 11.57 -0.62 49.06
CA TYR A 4 12.00 -2.00 49.18
C TYR A 4 12.48 -2.21 50.62
N THR A 5 12.41 -3.44 51.12
CA THR A 5 13.03 -3.84 52.39
C THR A 5 14.48 -4.21 52.11
N PRO A 6 15.46 -3.54 52.74
CA PRO A 6 16.86 -3.94 52.63
C PRO A 6 17.05 -5.36 53.18
N ILE A 7 17.77 -6.19 52.44
CA ILE A 7 18.03 -7.58 52.83
C ILE A 7 19.52 -7.91 52.73
N THR A 8 19.95 -8.85 53.56
CA THR A 8 21.28 -9.47 53.51
C THR A 8 21.10 -10.98 53.45
N LEU A 9 21.55 -11.59 52.36
CA LEU A 9 21.45 -13.04 52.13
C LEU A 9 22.86 -13.59 51.91
N GLY A 10 23.44 -14.19 52.94
CA GLY A 10 24.84 -14.60 52.92
C GLY A 10 25.79 -13.42 52.61
N PRO A 11 26.67 -13.51 51.60
CA PRO A 11 27.56 -12.41 51.23
C PRO A 11 26.89 -11.33 50.35
N TYR A 12 25.62 -11.49 49.97
CA TYR A 12 24.90 -10.57 49.10
C TYR A 12 24.12 -9.52 49.91
N GLN A 13 24.17 -8.28 49.43
CA GLN A 13 23.37 -7.17 49.93
C GLN A 13 22.35 -6.77 48.87
N GLY A 14 21.13 -6.47 49.27
CA GLY A 14 20.06 -6.25 48.31
C GLY A 14 18.84 -5.53 48.85
N GLY A 15 17.78 -5.58 48.06
CA GLY A 15 16.46 -5.11 48.45
C GLY A 15 15.37 -5.94 47.79
N VAL A 16 14.29 -6.21 48.53
CA VAL A 16 13.09 -6.89 48.05
C VAL A 16 11.94 -5.90 48.02
N ALA A 17 11.19 -5.89 46.92
CA ALA A 17 10.00 -5.05 46.82
C ALA A 17 9.00 -5.41 47.93
N LEU A 18 8.37 -4.41 48.55
CA LEU A 18 7.49 -4.59 49.71
C LEU A 18 6.35 -5.60 49.46
N ALA A 19 5.86 -5.68 48.22
CA ALA A 19 4.82 -6.64 47.81
C ALA A 19 5.26 -8.11 47.84
N PHE A 20 6.57 -8.36 47.94
CA PHE A 20 7.18 -9.68 47.97
C PHE A 20 7.98 -9.91 49.27
N ASP A 21 7.85 -9.03 50.26
CA ASP A 21 8.57 -9.11 51.53
C ASP A 21 7.90 -10.10 52.49
N HIS A 22 8.03 -11.39 52.18
CA HIS A 22 7.51 -12.49 52.97
C HIS A 22 8.63 -13.48 53.32
N THR A 23 8.65 -13.97 54.57
CA THR A 23 9.73 -14.80 55.14
C THR A 23 10.03 -16.05 54.31
N LEU A 24 9.00 -16.66 53.72
CA LEU A 24 9.14 -17.84 52.85
C LEU A 24 9.96 -17.52 51.58
N LEU A 25 9.66 -16.42 50.89
CA LEU A 25 10.38 -16.02 49.68
C LEU A 25 11.85 -15.70 50.00
N LEU A 26 12.13 -15.02 51.11
CA LEU A 26 13.49 -14.71 51.56
C LEU A 26 14.30 -15.98 51.85
N SER A 27 13.68 -16.98 52.49
CA SER A 27 14.33 -18.28 52.75
C SER A 27 14.67 -19.03 51.47
N GLN A 28 13.77 -19.02 50.49
CA GLN A 28 13.96 -19.67 49.19
C GLN A 28 15.02 -18.96 48.36
N LEU A 29 15.01 -17.62 48.34
CA LEU A 29 16.05 -16.81 47.71
C LEU A 29 17.44 -17.13 48.28
N ASN A 30 17.56 -17.29 49.60
CA ASN A 30 18.84 -17.64 50.24
C ASN A 30 19.34 -19.03 49.82
N ALA A 31 18.43 -19.99 49.58
CA ALA A 31 18.78 -21.36 49.25
C ALA A 31 19.30 -21.56 47.81
N ILE A 32 18.98 -20.64 46.90
CA ILE A 32 19.31 -20.76 45.46
C ILE A 32 20.51 -19.91 45.03
N ILE A 33 21.12 -19.18 45.96
CA ILE A 33 22.29 -18.33 45.72
C ILE A 33 23.57 -19.15 45.96
N PRO A 34 24.61 -19.06 45.11
CA PRO A 34 24.72 -18.19 43.93
C PRO A 34 23.96 -18.72 42.71
N PHE A 35 23.40 -17.82 41.90
CA PHE A 35 22.74 -18.19 40.65
C PHE A 35 23.77 -18.63 39.59
N SER A 36 23.44 -19.66 38.80
CA SER A 36 24.27 -20.10 37.67
C SER A 36 24.65 -18.93 36.74
N HIS A 37 25.91 -18.84 36.34
CA HIS A 37 26.43 -17.73 35.52
C HIS A 37 25.90 -17.67 34.07
N ASP A 38 25.05 -18.61 33.66
CA ASP A 38 24.43 -18.60 32.34
C ASP A 38 23.40 -17.45 32.23
N GLU A 39 23.44 -16.73 31.11
CA GLU A 39 22.69 -15.50 30.88
C GLU A 39 21.16 -15.75 30.98
N ASN A 40 20.49 -15.07 31.91
CA ASN A 40 19.03 -15.09 32.15
C ASN A 40 18.43 -16.47 32.46
N SER A 41 18.43 -16.86 33.74
CA SER A 41 17.74 -18.07 34.21
C SER A 41 16.33 -17.75 34.72
N ILE A 42 15.41 -18.72 34.61
CA ILE A 42 14.10 -18.68 35.26
C ILE A 42 14.19 -19.59 36.47
N VAL A 43 13.81 -19.08 37.64
CA VAL A 43 13.81 -19.83 38.90
C VAL A 43 12.42 -19.78 39.51
N THR A 44 11.99 -20.90 40.08
CA THR A 44 10.73 -21.01 40.79
C THR A 44 10.95 -20.70 42.28
N LEU A 45 10.24 -19.71 42.80
CA LEU A 45 10.25 -19.28 44.20
C LEU A 45 8.84 -19.46 44.77
N GLY A 46 8.58 -20.64 45.33
CA GLY A 46 7.22 -21.03 45.75
C GLY A 46 6.33 -21.24 44.53
N GLU A 47 5.22 -20.52 44.44
CA GLU A 47 4.33 -20.51 43.27
C GLU A 47 4.75 -19.49 42.20
N LEU A 48 5.73 -18.62 42.51
CA LEU A 48 6.16 -17.56 41.60
C LEU A 48 7.25 -18.06 40.64
N SER A 49 7.07 -17.78 39.35
CA SER A 49 8.16 -17.89 38.37
C SER A 49 8.90 -16.57 38.29
N VAL A 50 10.22 -16.57 38.52
CA VAL A 50 11.04 -15.36 38.61
C VAL A 50 12.20 -15.43 37.62
N ALA A 51 12.33 -14.40 36.79
CA ALA A 51 13.45 -14.25 35.87
C ALA A 51 14.62 -13.55 36.57
N VAL A 52 15.81 -14.12 36.43
CA VAL A 52 17.06 -13.62 37.03
C VAL A 52 17.96 -13.05 35.96
N LYS A 53 18.11 -11.72 35.93
CA LYS A 53 19.05 -11.05 35.03
C LYS A 53 20.37 -10.79 35.74
N CYS A 54 21.42 -11.48 35.29
CA CYS A 54 22.79 -11.31 35.80
C CYS A 54 23.53 -10.19 35.05
N PHE A 55 24.17 -9.28 35.79
CA PHE A 55 25.11 -8.30 35.25
C PHE A 55 26.55 -8.67 35.63
N ARG A 56 27.43 -8.72 34.63
CA ARG A 56 28.87 -8.97 34.84
C ARG A 56 29.54 -7.87 35.67
N ARG A 57 30.72 -8.20 36.21
CA ARG A 57 31.59 -7.34 37.03
C ARG A 57 31.61 -5.88 36.56
N GLN A 58 31.38 -4.95 37.50
CA GLN A 58 31.41 -3.52 37.25
C GLN A 58 32.57 -2.86 38.00
N TYR A 59 33.18 -1.86 37.36
CA TYR A 59 34.29 -1.09 37.92
C TYR A 59 33.81 0.32 38.29
N GLY A 60 34.01 0.72 39.55
CA GLY A 60 33.70 2.06 40.06
C GLY A 60 32.53 2.11 41.05
N ASN A 61 32.50 3.20 41.83
CA ASN A 61 31.49 3.47 42.86
C ASN A 61 30.41 4.41 42.33
N ARG A 62 29.13 3.99 42.34
CA ARG A 62 27.96 4.87 42.49
C ARG A 62 26.63 4.10 42.65
N GLN A 63 26.36 3.04 41.87
CA GLN A 63 25.15 2.22 41.97
C GLN A 63 25.25 0.98 41.07
N SER A 64 24.73 -0.18 41.49
CA SER A 64 24.72 -1.37 40.63
C SER A 64 23.65 -1.30 39.54
N LYS A 65 23.91 -1.92 38.39
CA LYS A 65 22.92 -2.07 37.31
C LYS A 65 21.66 -2.83 37.74
N ALA A 66 21.76 -3.77 38.68
CA ALA A 66 20.59 -4.48 39.19
C ALA A 66 19.69 -3.55 40.00
N LYS A 67 20.26 -2.83 40.99
CA LYS A 67 19.53 -1.83 41.76
C LYS A 67 18.93 -0.75 40.86
N HIS A 68 19.69 -0.28 39.86
CA HIS A 68 19.19 0.69 38.88
C HIS A 68 17.98 0.15 38.09
N SER A 69 18.06 -1.09 37.60
CA SER A 69 16.96 -1.71 36.84
C SER A 69 15.71 -1.91 37.70
N PHE A 70 15.89 -2.31 38.96
CA PHE A 70 14.82 -2.46 39.94
C PHE A 70 14.10 -1.13 40.20
N LEU A 71 14.85 -0.06 40.50
CA LEU A 71 14.27 1.26 40.75
C LEU A 71 13.59 1.84 39.50
N ALA A 72 14.16 1.57 38.32
CA ALA A 72 13.56 1.99 37.05
C ALA A 72 12.23 1.26 36.77
N ALA A 73 12.17 -0.06 36.99
CA ALA A 73 10.93 -0.82 36.84
C ALA A 73 9.86 -0.35 37.81
N TRP A 74 10.23 -0.16 39.09
CA TRP A 74 9.34 0.36 40.11
C TRP A 74 8.80 1.76 39.73
N TYR A 75 9.67 2.66 39.26
CA TYR A 75 9.25 4.00 38.81
C TYR A 75 8.20 3.94 37.69
N LEU A 76 8.39 3.07 36.70
CA LEU A 76 7.43 2.90 35.61
C LEU A 76 6.07 2.41 36.14
N GLN A 77 6.07 1.41 37.02
CA GLN A 77 4.85 0.85 37.59
C GLN A 77 4.05 1.85 38.41
N GLN A 78 4.71 2.66 39.23
CA GLN A 78 4.06 3.70 40.03
C GLN A 78 3.40 4.78 39.16
N ASN A 79 3.91 5.00 37.96
CA ASN A 79 3.35 5.94 36.99
C ASN A 79 2.41 5.25 35.97
N HIS A 80 1.95 4.03 36.27
CA HIS A 80 1.06 3.22 35.41
C HIS A 80 1.62 2.97 34.00
N ILE A 81 2.95 2.96 33.85
CA ILE A 81 3.66 2.58 32.63
C ILE A 81 4.11 1.12 32.74
N GLY A 82 3.91 0.34 31.68
CA GLY A 82 4.19 -1.09 31.68
C GLY A 82 5.67 -1.41 31.91
N ALA A 83 5.97 -2.19 32.94
CA ALA A 83 7.28 -2.77 33.21
C ALA A 83 7.10 -4.07 34.01
N PRO A 84 8.03 -5.04 33.90
CA PRO A 84 7.97 -6.27 34.69
C PRO A 84 7.98 -5.98 36.18
N ASN A 85 7.20 -6.77 36.93
CA ASN A 85 7.10 -6.70 38.38
C ASN A 85 8.47 -6.94 39.03
N PRO A 86 9.12 -5.89 39.58
CA PRO A 86 10.44 -6.05 40.18
C PRO A 86 10.28 -6.78 41.53
N VAL A 87 10.96 -7.91 41.68
CA VAL A 87 10.92 -8.72 42.90
C VAL A 87 12.05 -8.32 43.84
N ALA A 88 13.29 -8.36 43.35
CA ALA A 88 14.46 -8.08 44.16
C ALA A 88 15.67 -7.61 43.34
N TRP A 89 16.66 -7.04 44.02
CA TRP A 89 18.01 -6.89 43.49
C TRP A 89 19.02 -7.37 44.54
N LEU A 90 20.10 -8.03 44.09
CA LEU A 90 21.14 -8.61 44.95
C LEU A 90 22.51 -8.28 44.38
N ASP A 91 23.41 -7.75 45.21
CA ASP A 91 24.76 -7.37 44.83
C ASP A 91 25.80 -8.02 45.74
N LEU A 92 26.88 -8.51 45.14
CA LEU A 92 28.07 -8.99 45.85
C LEU A 92 29.21 -8.00 45.68
N TRP A 93 29.61 -7.36 46.77
CA TRP A 93 30.74 -6.45 46.81
C TRP A 93 31.95 -7.12 47.46
N HIS A 94 33.10 -7.05 46.79
CA HIS A 94 34.37 -7.49 47.36
C HIS A 94 35.45 -6.42 47.15
N LYS A 95 36.05 -5.93 48.23
CA LYS A 95 37.11 -4.91 48.22
C LYS A 95 36.78 -3.69 47.35
N GLY A 96 35.54 -3.18 47.43
CA GLY A 96 35.08 -2.03 46.65
C GLY A 96 34.75 -2.32 45.18
N HIS A 97 34.77 -3.59 44.76
CA HIS A 97 34.36 -4.02 43.42
C HIS A 97 33.03 -4.78 43.47
N LEU A 98 32.12 -4.44 42.56
CA LEU A 98 30.90 -5.21 42.35
C LEU A 98 31.24 -6.45 41.52
N ILE A 99 31.26 -7.61 42.17
CA ILE A 99 31.62 -8.90 41.59
C ILE A 99 30.43 -9.49 40.83
N GLU A 100 29.27 -9.53 41.48
CA GLU A 100 28.01 -10.03 40.92
C GLU A 100 26.86 -9.09 41.25
N SER A 101 25.87 -9.05 40.36
CA SER A 101 24.71 -8.18 40.49
C SER A 101 23.53 -8.79 39.75
N TYR A 102 22.47 -9.11 40.49
CA TYR A 102 21.30 -9.83 40.01
C TYR A 102 20.05 -8.98 40.15
N TYR A 103 19.30 -8.83 39.05
CA TYR A 103 17.97 -8.22 39.03
C TYR A 103 16.91 -9.31 38.84
N LEU A 104 15.99 -9.40 39.79
CA LEU A 104 14.92 -10.39 39.82
C LEU A 104 13.57 -9.72 39.57
N TYR A 105 12.79 -10.29 38.67
CA TYR A 105 11.44 -9.81 38.33
C TYR A 105 10.52 -10.99 37.99
N LEU A 106 9.20 -10.82 38.14
CA LEU A 106 8.26 -11.89 37.78
C LEU A 106 8.40 -12.25 36.31
N PHE A 107 8.53 -13.54 36.05
CA PHE A 107 8.61 -14.08 34.70
C PHE A 107 7.21 -14.24 34.12
N GLU A 108 7.02 -13.64 32.96
CA GLU A 108 5.83 -13.83 32.13
C GLU A 108 6.33 -14.19 30.72
N PRO A 109 5.67 -15.14 30.01
CA PRO A 109 5.99 -15.43 28.63
C PRO A 109 5.68 -14.19 27.77
N VAL A 110 6.68 -13.72 27.04
CA VAL A 110 6.58 -12.48 26.25
C VAL A 110 7.18 -12.65 24.86
N ILE A 111 6.66 -11.88 23.91
CA ILE A 111 7.25 -11.69 22.59
C ILE A 111 7.81 -10.26 22.47
N CYS A 112 9.03 -10.13 21.96
CA CYS A 112 9.61 -8.81 21.75
C CYS A 112 9.06 -8.14 20.49
N PHE A 113 9.00 -6.81 20.49
CA PHE A 113 8.51 -6.01 19.36
C PHE A 113 9.26 -6.33 18.06
N GLY A 114 10.57 -6.57 18.13
CA GLY A 114 11.37 -6.94 16.96
C GLY A 114 10.91 -8.26 16.30
N ASP A 115 10.68 -9.29 17.11
CA ASP A 115 10.24 -10.60 16.61
C ASP A 115 8.78 -10.54 16.16
N TYR A 116 7.95 -9.78 16.87
CA TYR A 116 6.56 -9.56 16.47
C TYR A 116 6.45 -8.86 15.11
N LEU A 117 7.27 -7.82 14.88
CA LEU A 117 7.32 -7.16 13.56
C LEU A 117 7.68 -8.14 12.45
N ASN A 118 8.62 -9.07 12.70
CA ASN A 118 8.97 -10.09 11.69
C ASN A 118 7.78 -11.00 11.38
N LYS A 119 7.02 -11.44 12.39
CA LYS A 119 5.78 -12.22 12.18
C LYS A 119 4.75 -11.46 11.34
N ILE A 120 4.57 -10.16 11.59
CA ILE A 120 3.66 -9.31 10.77
C ILE A 120 4.15 -9.25 9.32
N TYR A 121 5.47 -9.08 9.11
CA TYR A 121 6.05 -9.01 7.77
C TYR A 121 5.91 -10.33 7.00
N GLU A 122 5.96 -11.47 7.69
CA GLU A 122 5.72 -12.80 7.10
C GLU A 122 4.25 -13.01 6.71
N ARG A 123 3.31 -12.48 7.51
CA ARG A 123 1.86 -12.53 7.21
C ARG A 123 1.40 -11.50 6.18
N CYS A 124 2.26 -10.52 5.88
CA CYS A 124 1.97 -9.43 4.94
C CYS A 124 0.73 -8.57 5.30
N ASP A 125 0.36 -8.43 6.58
CA ASP A 125 -0.84 -7.70 7.02
C ASP A 125 -0.53 -6.25 7.49
N ASN A 126 -1.01 -5.26 6.74
CA ASN A 126 -0.90 -3.84 7.12
C ASN A 126 -1.71 -3.47 8.37
N LYS A 127 -2.91 -4.05 8.53
CA LYS A 127 -3.81 -3.70 9.64
C LYS A 127 -3.16 -4.06 10.97
N GLU A 128 -2.59 -5.26 11.06
CA GLU A 128 -1.88 -5.71 12.27
C GLU A 128 -0.71 -4.77 12.63
N LEU A 129 0.05 -4.30 11.63
CA LEU A 129 1.11 -3.32 11.87
C LEU A 129 0.56 -1.98 12.37
N MET A 130 -0.50 -1.47 11.77
CA MET A 130 -1.09 -0.18 12.17
C MET A 130 -1.63 -0.25 13.59
N ASP A 131 -2.35 -1.31 13.96
CA ASP A 131 -2.88 -1.50 15.32
C ASP A 131 -1.75 -1.55 16.36
N LEU A 132 -0.63 -2.20 16.01
CA LEU A 132 0.58 -2.23 16.84
C LEU A 132 1.18 -0.82 17.03
N LEU A 133 1.26 -0.01 15.98
CA LEU A 133 1.78 1.36 16.08
C LEU A 133 0.86 2.26 16.93
N HIS A 134 -0.46 2.09 16.81
CA HIS A 134 -1.45 2.79 17.63
C HIS A 134 -1.37 2.42 19.12
N THR A 135 -0.84 1.25 19.45
CA THR A 135 -0.62 0.82 20.84
C THR A 135 0.72 1.33 21.38
N ILE A 136 1.81 1.15 20.62
CA ILE A 136 3.17 1.43 21.12
C ILE A 136 3.46 2.93 21.20
N ALA A 137 3.08 3.69 20.17
CA ALA A 137 3.49 5.09 20.08
C ALA A 137 2.96 5.93 21.27
N PRO A 138 1.68 5.80 21.68
CA PRO A 138 1.18 6.45 22.89
C PRO A 138 1.87 5.95 24.17
N ALA A 139 2.13 4.64 24.31
CA ALA A 139 2.80 4.10 25.49
C ALA A 139 4.21 4.67 25.68
N ILE A 140 4.99 4.80 24.60
CA ILE A 140 6.32 5.44 24.63
C ILE A 140 6.18 6.94 24.94
N ARG A 141 5.14 7.61 24.42
CA ARG A 141 4.88 9.01 24.74
C ARG A 141 4.62 9.20 26.23
N SER A 142 3.74 8.40 26.82
CA SER A 142 3.44 8.42 28.26
C SER A 142 4.71 8.21 29.10
N MET A 143 5.57 7.27 28.70
CA MET A 143 6.88 7.06 29.34
C MET A 143 7.76 8.31 29.30
N HIS A 144 7.87 8.97 28.15
CA HIS A 144 8.65 10.20 28.01
C HIS A 144 8.02 11.41 28.70
N ASP A 145 6.69 11.47 28.78
CA ASP A 145 5.93 12.51 29.47
C ASP A 145 6.17 12.45 30.99
N MET A 146 6.36 11.25 31.54
CA MET A 146 6.77 11.02 32.95
C MET A 146 8.27 11.22 33.19
N GLY A 147 9.01 11.83 32.26
CA GLY A 147 10.44 12.10 32.43
C GLY A 147 11.34 10.85 32.40
N PHE A 148 10.83 9.70 31.94
CA PHE A 148 11.61 8.47 31.85
C PHE A 148 12.25 8.31 30.47
N MET A 149 13.58 8.33 30.42
CA MET A 149 14.36 8.01 29.22
C MET A 149 14.86 6.57 29.32
N HIS A 150 14.53 5.73 28.34
CA HIS A 150 14.93 4.34 28.31
C HIS A 150 16.43 4.18 27.99
N GLY A 151 16.98 5.00 27.09
CA GLY A 151 18.40 4.99 26.73
C GLY A 151 18.84 3.86 25.78
N ASN A 152 17.97 2.87 25.51
CA ASN A 152 18.20 1.79 24.55
C ASN A 152 16.88 1.16 24.07
N LEU A 153 15.95 2.00 23.59
CA LEU A 153 14.60 1.61 23.18
C LEU A 153 14.57 0.88 21.82
N ASN A 154 15.20 -0.29 21.77
CA ASN A 154 15.25 -1.15 20.58
C ASN A 154 14.11 -2.18 20.59
N GLY A 155 14.01 -3.03 19.56
CA GLY A 155 12.94 -4.01 19.44
C GLY A 155 12.92 -5.11 20.52
N GLU A 156 14.04 -5.34 21.22
CA GLU A 156 14.14 -6.28 22.35
C GLU A 156 13.74 -5.62 23.69
N ALA A 157 13.61 -4.30 23.71
CA ALA A 157 13.30 -3.52 24.91
C ALA A 157 11.81 -3.26 25.09
N ILE A 158 11.01 -3.50 24.06
CA ILE A 158 9.55 -3.41 24.10
C ILE A 158 9.03 -4.84 23.94
N VAL A 159 8.25 -5.32 24.89
CA VAL A 159 7.70 -6.68 24.83
C VAL A 159 6.21 -6.68 25.13
N PHE A 160 5.56 -7.75 24.70
CA PHE A 160 4.13 -8.00 24.89
C PHE A 160 3.95 -9.34 25.59
N PRO A 161 3.13 -9.42 26.65
CA PRO A 161 2.67 -10.70 27.20
C PRO A 161 2.04 -11.57 26.10
N GLU A 162 2.38 -12.85 26.08
CA GLU A 162 1.81 -13.81 25.12
C GLU A 162 0.33 -14.07 25.46
N GLN A 163 -0.58 -13.82 24.52
CA GLN A 163 -2.04 -13.93 24.73
C GLN A 163 -2.73 -14.90 23.76
N GLN A 164 -3.84 -15.48 24.21
CA GLN A 164 -4.77 -16.29 23.39
C GLN A 164 -5.75 -15.44 22.56
N ASP A 165 -6.08 -14.20 22.97
CA ASP A 165 -7.27 -13.44 22.48
C ASP A 165 -6.99 -12.20 21.60
N LYS A 166 -5.79 -12.04 21.03
CA LYS A 166 -5.46 -11.05 19.97
C LYS A 166 -5.79 -9.56 20.24
N LYS A 167 -6.08 -9.14 21.48
CA LYS A 167 -6.18 -7.71 21.84
C LYS A 167 -4.84 -7.19 22.35
N TRP A 168 -4.43 -6.01 21.86
CA TRP A 168 -3.19 -5.39 22.27
C TRP A 168 -3.29 -4.86 23.71
N GLU A 169 -2.69 -5.58 24.65
CA GLU A 169 -2.43 -5.04 25.99
C GLU A 169 -1.34 -3.97 25.97
N LYS A 170 -1.19 -3.28 27.11
CA LYS A 170 -0.14 -2.27 27.29
C LYS A 170 1.25 -2.91 27.13
N PRO A 171 2.15 -2.35 26.31
CA PRO A 171 3.50 -2.89 26.16
C PRO A 171 4.29 -2.76 27.46
N LEU A 172 5.16 -3.73 27.74
CA LEU A 172 6.10 -3.71 28.86
C LEU A 172 7.49 -3.25 28.37
N PHE A 173 8.13 -2.36 29.13
CA PHE A 173 9.48 -1.90 28.86
C PHE A 173 10.52 -2.72 29.64
N HIS A 174 11.37 -3.43 28.91
CA HIS A 174 12.43 -4.30 29.43
C HIS A 174 13.82 -3.66 29.27
N ASN A 175 14.87 -4.28 29.81
CA ASN A 175 16.25 -3.83 29.61
C ASN A 175 16.52 -2.39 30.10
N LEU A 176 15.99 -2.08 31.28
CA LEU A 176 16.01 -0.75 31.91
C LEU A 176 17.38 -0.32 32.46
N ASN A 177 18.44 -1.13 32.30
CA ASN A 177 19.77 -0.88 32.88
C ASN A 177 20.51 0.34 32.32
N ASN A 178 19.98 1.00 31.27
CA ASN A 178 20.54 2.22 30.69
C ASN A 178 19.60 3.42 30.84
N SER A 179 18.51 3.27 31.61
CA SER A 179 17.48 4.29 31.75
C SER A 179 17.97 5.50 32.56
N LYS A 180 17.28 6.62 32.41
CA LYS A 180 17.46 7.83 33.21
C LYS A 180 16.09 8.38 33.59
N ILE A 181 15.95 8.81 34.82
CA ILE A 181 14.74 9.43 35.34
C ILE A 181 15.02 10.92 35.53
N ALA A 182 14.17 11.76 34.94
CA ALA A 182 14.20 13.21 35.09
C ALA A 182 12.95 13.66 35.87
N GLN A 183 13.07 14.77 36.60
CA GLN A 183 11.94 15.36 37.34
C GLN A 183 10.90 16.02 36.43
N ASN A 184 11.29 16.35 35.19
CA ASN A 184 10.45 17.01 34.20
C ASN A 184 10.26 16.09 32.98
N PRO A 185 9.20 16.30 32.18
CA PRO A 185 9.04 15.61 30.90
C PRO A 185 10.29 15.70 30.04
N LEU A 186 10.60 14.62 29.30
CA LEU A 186 11.81 14.60 28.48
C LEU A 186 11.83 15.70 27.44
N SER A 187 12.99 16.34 27.26
CA SER A 187 13.24 17.28 26.17
C SER A 187 13.14 16.62 24.79
N LEU A 188 12.93 17.43 23.74
CA LEU A 188 12.89 16.94 22.36
C LEU A 188 14.16 16.18 21.96
N LYS A 189 15.34 16.57 22.47
CA LYS A 189 16.61 15.87 22.20
C LYS A 189 16.65 14.48 22.84
N GLN A 190 16.17 14.36 24.08
CA GLN A 190 16.11 13.07 24.80
C GLN A 190 15.10 12.14 24.14
N ARG A 191 13.88 12.63 23.83
CA ARG A 191 12.87 11.89 23.06
C ARG A 191 13.44 11.41 21.72
N ALA A 192 14.06 12.31 20.97
CA ALA A 192 14.66 11.98 19.67
C ALA A 192 15.77 10.91 19.76
N PHE A 193 16.54 10.90 20.85
CA PHE A 193 17.55 9.86 21.07
C PHE A 193 16.91 8.48 21.24
N ASP A 194 15.90 8.35 22.10
CA ASP A 194 15.22 7.06 22.32
C ASP A 194 14.48 6.61 21.05
N LEU A 195 13.71 7.51 20.41
CA LEU A 195 13.01 7.21 19.17
C LEU A 195 13.94 6.81 18.01
N SER A 196 15.21 7.25 18.02
CA SER A 196 16.21 6.85 17.02
C SER A 196 16.55 5.35 17.04
N ARG A 197 16.21 4.64 18.12
CA ARG A 197 16.50 3.21 18.33
C ARG A 197 15.40 2.29 17.79
N ILE A 198 14.19 2.81 17.60
CA ILE A 198 13.07 2.05 17.05
C ILE A 198 13.38 1.69 15.59
N ASN A 199 13.36 0.40 15.26
CA ASN A 199 13.67 -0.11 13.93
C ASN A 199 12.39 -0.34 13.11
N LEU A 200 11.84 0.75 12.58
CA LEU A 200 10.74 0.71 11.62
C LEU A 200 11.19 1.15 10.22
N PRO A 201 10.58 0.61 9.15
CA PRO A 201 10.73 1.16 7.81
C PRO A 201 10.37 2.64 7.74
N GLY A 202 10.96 3.38 6.81
CA GLY A 202 10.91 4.84 6.79
C GLY A 202 9.52 5.45 6.71
N ALA A 203 8.58 4.81 6.00
CA ALA A 203 7.20 5.32 5.94
C ALA A 203 6.45 5.13 7.26
N TYR A 204 6.45 3.91 7.80
CA TYR A 204 5.84 3.61 9.10
C TYR A 204 6.50 4.34 10.27
N ARG A 205 7.80 4.65 10.17
CA ARG A 205 8.48 5.49 11.15
C ARG A 205 7.93 6.92 11.17
N ASN A 206 7.51 7.47 10.04
CA ASN A 206 6.89 8.79 10.01
C ASN A 206 5.48 8.75 10.60
N ILE A 207 4.68 7.73 10.26
CA ILE A 207 3.35 7.48 10.84
C ILE A 207 3.46 7.32 12.36
N PHE A 208 4.39 6.48 12.82
CA PHE A 208 4.68 6.28 14.24
C PHE A 208 4.95 7.60 14.96
N LYS A 209 5.73 8.51 14.37
CA LYS A 209 6.02 9.82 14.96
C LYS A 209 4.79 10.72 15.04
N MET A 210 3.88 10.65 14.05
CA MET A 210 2.62 11.39 14.08
C MET A 210 1.69 10.85 15.19
N ILE A 211 1.55 9.53 15.30
CA ILE A 211 0.77 8.90 16.39
C ILE A 211 1.38 9.27 17.75
N TYR A 212 2.70 9.16 17.89
CA TYR A 212 3.44 9.56 19.10
C TYR A 212 3.15 11.03 19.46
N TRP A 213 3.01 11.90 18.47
CA TRP A 213 2.71 13.32 18.68
C TRP A 213 1.21 13.63 18.75
N GLY A 214 0.35 12.63 18.97
CA GLY A 214 -1.09 12.85 19.14
C GLY A 214 -1.80 13.17 17.83
N HIS A 215 -1.42 12.47 16.77
CA HIS A 215 -1.94 12.64 15.42
C HIS A 215 -1.61 13.99 14.78
N GLU A 216 -0.55 14.65 15.23
CA GLU A 216 -0.05 15.91 14.67
C GLU A 216 1.36 15.79 14.10
N ASP A 217 1.79 16.81 13.36
CA ASP A 217 3.16 16.86 12.84
C ASP A 217 4.16 17.01 14.00
N ALA A 218 5.14 16.10 14.04
CA ALA A 218 6.20 16.15 15.04
C ALA A 218 7.08 17.41 14.85
N PRO A 219 7.54 18.07 15.93
CA PRO A 219 8.37 19.27 15.84
C PRO A 219 9.62 19.07 14.99
N ALA A 220 9.95 20.06 14.16
CA ALA A 220 11.10 19.98 13.25
C ALA A 220 12.41 19.63 13.97
N LEU A 221 12.64 20.19 15.18
CA LEU A 221 13.82 19.89 15.99
C LEU A 221 13.89 18.40 16.40
N LEU A 222 12.77 17.79 16.78
CA LEU A 222 12.71 16.36 17.11
C LEU A 222 13.13 15.53 15.90
N HIS A 223 12.57 15.84 14.72
CA HIS A 223 12.91 15.15 13.48
C HIS A 223 14.40 15.25 13.14
N GLN A 224 14.97 16.45 13.18
CA GLN A 224 16.38 16.69 12.87
C GLN A 224 17.32 15.91 13.81
N GLN A 225 17.04 15.92 15.11
CA GLN A 225 17.86 15.21 16.11
C GLN A 225 17.72 13.70 15.97
N GLU A 226 16.51 13.19 15.71
CA GLU A 226 16.25 11.76 15.53
C GLU A 226 17.05 11.21 14.33
N VAL A 227 17.03 11.92 13.19
CA VAL A 227 17.82 11.56 12.01
C VAL A 227 19.32 11.57 12.32
N LYS A 228 19.81 12.56 13.08
CA LYS A 228 21.22 12.65 13.48
C LYS A 228 21.64 11.47 14.37
N TYR A 229 20.86 11.16 15.40
CA TYR A 229 21.15 10.05 16.32
C TYR A 229 21.06 8.70 15.61
N ARG A 230 20.08 8.53 14.72
CA ARG A 230 19.93 7.30 13.92
C ARG A 230 21.12 7.07 13.00
N ARG A 231 21.58 8.08 12.26
CA ARG A 231 22.78 7.94 11.40
C ARG A 231 24.02 7.55 12.21
N ARG A 232 24.20 8.15 13.39
CA ARG A 232 25.30 7.78 14.31
C ARG A 232 25.18 6.33 14.76
N TRP A 233 23.97 5.86 15.03
CA TRP A 233 23.73 4.46 15.40
C TRP A 233 23.93 3.48 14.26
N GLU A 234 23.43 3.80 13.07
CA GLU A 234 23.65 3.01 11.85
C GLU A 234 25.14 2.86 11.56
N LEU A 235 25.92 3.95 11.65
CA LEU A 235 27.37 3.91 11.52
C LEU A 235 28.02 3.07 12.62
N TYR A 236 27.59 3.23 13.88
CA TYR A 236 28.09 2.43 14.99
C TYR A 236 27.89 0.93 14.76
N GLN A 237 26.71 0.54 14.25
CA GLN A 237 26.40 -0.85 13.92
C GLN A 237 27.18 -1.35 12.71
N TYR A 238 27.29 -0.54 11.66
CA TYR A 238 28.08 -0.85 10.46
C TYR A 238 29.55 -1.11 10.80
N LEU A 239 30.10 -0.35 11.75
CA LEU A 239 31.47 -0.52 12.23
C LEU A 239 31.63 -1.64 13.28
N SER A 240 30.56 -2.35 13.65
CA SER A 240 30.62 -3.43 14.64
C SER A 240 31.62 -4.55 14.31
N PRO A 241 31.80 -4.99 13.05
CA PRO A 241 32.82 -5.98 12.70
C PRO A 241 34.24 -5.53 13.07
N PHE A 242 34.53 -4.24 12.96
CA PHE A 242 35.84 -3.65 13.26
C PHE A 242 36.01 -3.35 14.75
N ARG A 243 34.95 -2.88 15.41
CA ARG A 243 34.98 -2.52 16.84
C ARG A 243 35.02 -3.73 17.77
N HIS A 244 34.33 -4.81 17.39
CA HIS A 244 34.16 -6.01 18.21
C HIS A 244 34.23 -7.28 17.34
N PRO A 245 35.37 -7.57 16.71
CA PRO A 245 35.49 -8.64 15.70
C PRO A 245 35.08 -10.00 16.27
N VAL A 246 35.62 -10.40 17.43
CA VAL A 246 35.32 -11.69 18.07
C VAL A 246 33.82 -11.86 18.35
N ARG A 247 33.16 -10.80 18.86
CA ARG A 247 31.71 -10.83 19.15
C ARG A 247 30.89 -10.86 17.86
N TYR A 248 31.33 -10.15 16.83
CA TYR A 248 30.67 -10.13 15.53
C TYR A 248 30.69 -11.52 14.89
N PHE A 249 31.85 -12.17 14.80
CA PHE A 249 31.96 -13.52 14.22
C PHE A 249 31.18 -14.57 15.02
N ARG A 250 31.21 -14.52 16.36
CA ARG A 250 30.40 -15.40 17.23
C ARG A 250 28.88 -15.21 17.04
N LYS A 251 28.43 -14.03 16.62
CA LYS A 251 27.00 -13.71 16.45
C LYS A 251 26.54 -13.64 15.00
N LYS A 252 27.44 -13.78 14.01
CA LYS A 252 27.15 -13.64 12.58
C LYS A 252 26.06 -14.61 12.11
N HIS A 253 26.03 -15.82 12.68
CA HIS A 253 25.03 -16.85 12.36
C HIS A 253 23.72 -16.76 13.17
N LYS A 254 23.63 -15.87 14.17
CA LYS A 254 22.49 -15.80 15.11
C LYS A 254 21.45 -14.73 14.76
N LYS A 255 21.68 -13.86 13.77
CA LYS A 255 20.74 -12.80 13.40
C LYS A 255 20.30 -12.94 11.95
N VAL A 256 19.11 -13.50 11.74
CA VAL A 256 18.35 -13.33 10.50
C VAL A 256 17.72 -11.94 10.56
N THR A 257 18.36 -10.94 9.96
CA THR A 257 17.73 -9.63 9.79
C THR A 257 16.87 -9.64 8.53
N VAL A 258 15.58 -9.37 8.66
CA VAL A 258 14.67 -9.22 7.52
C VAL A 258 15.22 -8.16 6.57
N ASN A 259 15.42 -8.55 5.31
CA ASN A 259 15.82 -7.62 4.27
C ASN A 259 14.67 -6.63 4.02
N LYS A 260 14.90 -5.34 4.27
CA LYS A 260 13.88 -4.30 4.12
C LYS A 260 13.32 -4.20 2.70
N GLN A 261 14.08 -4.62 1.69
CA GLN A 261 13.63 -4.71 0.29
C GLN A 261 12.49 -5.72 0.11
N ASN A 262 12.48 -6.78 0.94
CA ASN A 262 11.55 -7.89 0.84
C ASN A 262 10.29 -7.73 1.70
N ILE A 263 10.22 -6.68 2.53
CA ILE A 263 9.01 -6.41 3.31
C ILE A 263 7.92 -5.96 2.33
N TRP A 264 6.79 -6.66 2.38
CA TRP A 264 5.60 -6.37 1.60
C TRP A 264 4.39 -6.50 2.52
N LEU A 265 3.49 -5.52 2.47
CA LEU A 265 2.30 -5.45 3.32
C LEU A 265 1.12 -5.09 2.43
N TRP A 266 0.06 -5.87 2.53
CA TRP A 266 -1.20 -5.68 1.85
C TRP A 266 -2.17 -4.90 2.73
N ASP A 267 -2.94 -3.99 2.11
CA ASP A 267 -4.03 -3.28 2.77
C ASP A 267 -5.35 -3.63 2.08
N GLU A 268 -6.21 -4.35 2.81
CA GLU A 268 -7.52 -4.79 2.34
C GLU A 268 -8.47 -3.62 2.05
N LYS A 269 -8.36 -2.51 2.79
CA LYS A 269 -9.29 -1.36 2.65
C LYS A 269 -9.16 -0.71 1.28
N THR A 270 -7.94 -0.66 0.77
CA THR A 270 -7.61 -0.04 -0.51
C THR A 270 -7.29 -1.03 -1.62
N ALA A 271 -7.25 -2.34 -1.33
CA ALA A 271 -6.90 -3.42 -2.26
C ALA A 271 -5.55 -3.17 -2.97
N GLN A 272 -4.55 -2.71 -2.22
CA GLN A 272 -3.22 -2.40 -2.73
C GLN A 272 -2.13 -2.62 -1.67
N PRO A 273 -0.86 -2.81 -2.08
CA PRO A 273 0.23 -2.90 -1.16
C PRO A 273 0.73 -1.53 -0.69
N MET A 274 1.35 -1.54 0.48
CA MET A 274 1.78 -0.35 1.19
C MET A 274 3.15 0.15 0.79
N MET A 275 3.30 1.48 0.82
CA MET A 275 4.59 2.13 0.66
C MET A 275 5.43 1.97 1.93
N ILE A 276 6.28 0.95 2.00
CA ILE A 276 7.03 0.63 3.23
C ILE A 276 8.29 1.50 3.40
N LEU A 277 9.07 1.62 2.33
CA LEU A 277 10.37 2.30 2.35
C LEU A 277 10.23 3.78 1.97
N ASN A 278 11.00 4.64 2.64
CA ASN A 278 11.13 6.03 2.20
C ASN A 278 12.03 6.14 0.95
N ARG A 279 12.12 7.34 0.34
CA ARG A 279 12.91 7.57 -0.87
C ARG A 279 14.39 7.20 -0.71
N LYS A 280 15.00 7.53 0.43
CA LYS A 280 16.42 7.23 0.71
C LYS A 280 16.65 5.72 0.78
N GLU A 281 15.81 5.01 1.52
CA GLU A 281 15.87 3.56 1.69
C GLU A 281 15.68 2.83 0.34
N LYS A 282 14.71 3.25 -0.48
CA LYS A 282 14.52 2.69 -1.83
C LYS A 282 15.74 2.84 -2.72
N ASN A 283 16.36 4.02 -2.70
CA ASN A 283 17.52 4.31 -3.55
C ASN A 283 18.75 3.46 -3.19
N CYS A 284 18.84 2.91 -1.97
CA CYS A 284 19.90 1.99 -1.59
C CYS A 284 19.79 0.62 -2.26
N TYR A 285 18.60 0.22 -2.72
CA TYR A 285 18.36 -1.06 -3.39
C TYR A 285 18.22 -0.94 -4.91
N ARG A 286 18.32 0.28 -5.46
CA ARG A 286 18.22 0.49 -6.90
C ARG A 286 19.52 0.13 -7.60
N ASP A 287 19.40 -0.64 -8.68
CA ASP A 287 20.48 -0.84 -9.63
C ASP A 287 20.61 0.41 -10.53
N TRP A 288 21.53 1.30 -10.16
CA TRP A 288 21.76 2.55 -10.89
C TRP A 288 22.31 2.33 -12.30
N LEU A 289 23.12 1.28 -12.50
CA LEU A 289 23.62 0.94 -13.84
C LEU A 289 22.46 0.57 -14.74
N HIS A 290 21.54 -0.26 -14.26
CA HIS A 290 20.34 -0.62 -15.01
C HIS A 290 19.48 0.59 -15.38
N ILE A 291 19.28 1.53 -14.44
CA ILE A 291 18.52 2.77 -14.69
C ILE A 291 19.19 3.61 -15.79
N ILE A 292 20.52 3.75 -15.75
CA ILE A 292 21.27 4.49 -16.76
C ILE A 292 21.14 3.82 -18.13
N THR A 293 21.29 2.50 -18.20
CA THR A 293 21.11 1.74 -19.45
C THR A 293 19.71 1.90 -20.02
N MET A 294 18.68 1.85 -19.19
CA MET A 294 17.29 2.09 -19.59
C MET A 294 17.10 3.50 -20.17
N ALA A 295 17.61 4.53 -19.49
CA ALA A 295 17.53 5.91 -19.96
C ALA A 295 18.25 6.08 -21.31
N PHE A 296 19.43 5.49 -21.47
CA PHE A 296 20.19 5.53 -22.72
C PHE A 296 19.42 4.89 -23.88
N HIS A 297 18.78 3.73 -23.66
CA HIS A 297 17.93 3.10 -24.68
C HIS A 297 16.71 3.97 -25.04
N GLY A 298 16.11 4.63 -24.05
CA GLY A 298 15.03 5.60 -24.29
C GLY A 298 15.48 6.75 -25.20
N VAL A 299 16.68 7.30 -24.98
CA VAL A 299 17.26 8.37 -25.79
C VAL A 299 17.49 7.91 -27.24
N ILE A 300 18.06 6.71 -27.45
CA ILE A 300 18.29 6.16 -28.80
C ILE A 300 16.99 6.09 -29.61
N HIS A 301 15.89 5.69 -28.98
CA HIS A 301 14.60 5.50 -29.65
C HIS A 301 13.69 6.74 -29.63
N LEU A 302 14.11 7.82 -28.97
CA LEU A 302 13.29 9.01 -28.73
C LEU A 302 12.76 9.62 -30.03
N ARG A 303 13.60 9.77 -31.05
CA ARG A 303 13.19 10.34 -32.36
C ARG A 303 12.08 9.53 -33.04
N ALA A 304 12.20 8.21 -33.02
CA ALA A 304 11.21 7.33 -33.64
C ALA A 304 9.89 7.33 -32.87
N ILE A 305 9.96 7.32 -31.53
CA ILE A 305 8.78 7.43 -30.66
C ILE A 305 8.10 8.78 -30.87
N HIS A 306 8.87 9.87 -30.89
CA HIS A 306 8.39 11.23 -31.09
C HIS A 306 7.66 11.38 -32.43
N LYS A 307 8.26 10.93 -33.54
CA LYS A 307 7.62 10.96 -34.87
C LYS A 307 6.27 10.22 -34.87
N ARG A 308 6.23 8.99 -34.32
CA ARG A 308 4.99 8.20 -34.25
C ARG A 308 3.95 8.86 -33.36
N TYR A 309 4.36 9.39 -32.23
CA TYR A 309 3.48 10.10 -31.30
C TYR A 309 2.74 11.24 -31.98
N TYR A 310 3.44 12.12 -32.71
CA TYR A 310 2.76 13.22 -33.41
C TYR A 310 1.89 12.75 -34.57
N GLN A 311 2.26 11.67 -35.27
CA GLN A 311 1.42 11.07 -36.30
C GLN A 311 0.11 10.51 -35.72
N ILE A 312 0.20 9.79 -34.61
CA ILE A 312 -0.95 9.24 -33.90
C ILE A 312 -1.81 10.36 -33.33
N LEU A 313 -1.21 11.35 -32.67
CA LEU A 313 -1.94 12.47 -32.08
C LEU A 313 -2.70 13.27 -33.14
N ALA A 314 -2.11 13.50 -34.32
CA ALA A 314 -2.77 14.19 -35.42
C ALA A 314 -4.00 13.43 -35.95
N ASN A 315 -4.07 12.12 -35.76
CA ASN A 315 -5.20 11.26 -36.16
C ASN A 315 -6.25 11.08 -35.06
N SER A 316 -6.14 11.77 -33.91
CA SER A 316 -7.13 11.68 -32.84
C SER A 316 -8.53 12.07 -33.35
N TYR A 317 -9.54 11.28 -32.98
CA TYR A 317 -10.97 11.55 -33.27
C TYR A 317 -11.36 11.55 -34.76
N ARG A 318 -10.50 11.05 -35.66
CA ARG A 318 -10.75 11.06 -37.12
C ARG A 318 -11.48 9.85 -37.66
N HIS A 319 -11.55 8.77 -36.89
CA HIS A 319 -12.08 7.50 -37.36
C HIS A 319 -13.31 7.10 -36.54
N PRO A 320 -14.42 6.74 -37.20
CA PRO A 320 -15.56 6.18 -36.52
C PRO A 320 -15.19 4.89 -35.77
N LEU A 321 -15.81 4.67 -34.62
CA LEU A 321 -15.65 3.43 -33.87
C LEU A 321 -16.93 3.07 -33.11
N SER A 322 -17.24 1.78 -33.03
CA SER A 322 -18.29 1.25 -32.15
C SER A 322 -17.83 1.28 -30.70
N LEU A 323 -18.69 1.72 -29.78
CA LEU A 323 -18.44 1.68 -28.32
C LEU A 323 -18.74 0.31 -27.69
N GLU A 324 -19.32 -0.62 -28.45
CA GLU A 324 -19.75 -1.92 -27.95
C GLU A 324 -18.59 -2.70 -27.32
N HIS A 325 -18.80 -3.21 -26.10
CA HIS A 325 -17.82 -3.94 -25.30
C HIS A 325 -16.49 -3.20 -25.01
N ARG A 326 -16.40 -1.88 -25.19
CA ARG A 326 -15.17 -1.11 -24.92
C ARG A 326 -15.04 -0.56 -23.50
N VAL A 327 -16.14 -0.51 -22.76
CA VAL A 327 -16.16 -0.08 -21.36
C VAL A 327 -16.46 -1.28 -20.48
N GLY A 328 -15.47 -1.70 -19.71
CA GLY A 328 -15.58 -2.77 -18.75
C GLY A 328 -15.48 -2.28 -17.30
N ILE A 329 -15.81 -3.16 -16.36
CA ILE A 329 -15.85 -2.86 -14.93
C ILE A 329 -15.16 -3.97 -14.16
N ALA A 330 -14.34 -3.58 -13.18
CA ALA A 330 -13.72 -4.55 -12.31
C ALA A 330 -14.66 -4.96 -11.16
N LEU A 331 -14.74 -6.26 -10.88
CA LEU A 331 -15.50 -6.83 -9.76
C LEU A 331 -14.58 -7.36 -8.66
N HIS A 332 -15.13 -7.56 -7.48
CA HIS A 332 -14.45 -8.15 -6.33
C HIS A 332 -14.88 -9.61 -6.10
N PRO A 333 -14.00 -10.61 -6.30
CA PRO A 333 -14.34 -12.02 -6.15
C PRO A 333 -14.41 -12.49 -4.68
N LYS A 334 -15.03 -11.70 -3.79
CA LYS A 334 -15.28 -12.07 -2.38
C LYS A 334 -16.76 -12.34 -2.14
N LYS A 335 -17.04 -13.33 -1.30
CA LYS A 335 -18.41 -13.80 -1.00
C LYS A 335 -19.37 -12.68 -0.62
N ASP A 336 -18.93 -11.76 0.23
CA ASP A 336 -19.77 -10.67 0.74
C ASP A 336 -20.12 -9.62 -0.34
N TYR A 337 -19.40 -9.63 -1.47
CA TYR A 337 -19.60 -8.71 -2.60
C TYR A 337 -20.37 -9.36 -3.75
N MET A 338 -20.12 -10.64 -4.05
CA MET A 338 -20.55 -11.28 -5.29
C MET A 338 -22.04 -11.10 -5.59
N GLU A 339 -22.93 -11.38 -4.65
CA GLU A 339 -24.38 -11.30 -4.88
C GLU A 339 -24.82 -9.87 -5.24
N HIS A 340 -24.39 -8.88 -4.46
CA HIS A 340 -24.70 -7.47 -4.69
C HIS A 340 -24.10 -6.98 -6.01
N GLU A 341 -22.84 -7.31 -6.28
CA GLU A 341 -22.15 -6.88 -7.49
C GLU A 341 -22.73 -7.48 -8.76
N LEU A 342 -23.22 -8.73 -8.74
CA LEU A 342 -23.88 -9.33 -9.89
C LEU A 342 -25.22 -8.66 -10.22
N ILE A 343 -25.98 -8.26 -9.20
CA ILE A 343 -27.22 -7.48 -9.39
C ILE A 343 -26.90 -6.12 -10.02
N LEU A 344 -25.89 -5.43 -9.47
CA LEU A 344 -25.44 -4.13 -9.96
C LEU A 344 -24.84 -4.22 -11.38
N LEU A 345 -24.10 -5.28 -11.70
CA LEU A 345 -23.58 -5.53 -13.03
C LEU A 345 -24.71 -5.69 -14.06
N LYS A 346 -25.77 -6.41 -13.70
CA LYS A 346 -26.98 -6.53 -14.53
C LYS A 346 -27.67 -5.19 -14.76
N GLN A 347 -27.72 -4.34 -13.73
CA GLN A 347 -28.22 -2.97 -13.85
C GLN A 347 -27.36 -2.06 -14.73
N LEU A 348 -26.13 -2.45 -15.07
CA LEU A 348 -25.26 -1.75 -16.02
C LEU A 348 -25.34 -2.33 -17.44
N GLY A 349 -26.20 -3.33 -17.67
CA GLY A 349 -26.32 -4.02 -18.95
C GLY A 349 -25.27 -5.09 -19.20
N ASN A 350 -24.64 -5.63 -18.14
CA ASN A 350 -23.59 -6.65 -18.20
C ASN A 350 -22.40 -6.26 -19.11
N PRO A 351 -21.71 -5.14 -18.85
CA PRO A 351 -20.49 -4.79 -19.56
C PRO A 351 -19.39 -5.84 -19.34
N PRO A 352 -18.33 -5.86 -20.17
CA PRO A 352 -17.14 -6.68 -19.92
C PRO A 352 -16.60 -6.51 -18.50
N VAL A 353 -16.07 -7.60 -17.94
CA VAL A 353 -15.63 -7.65 -16.54
C VAL A 353 -14.13 -7.85 -16.45
N LEU A 354 -13.48 -7.18 -15.49
CA LEU A 354 -12.11 -7.49 -15.06
C LEU A 354 -12.12 -8.14 -13.67
N LEU A 355 -11.45 -9.29 -13.55
CA LEU A 355 -11.24 -9.98 -12.26
C LEU A 355 -9.77 -10.06 -11.91
N ARG A 356 -9.46 -9.82 -10.64
CA ARG A 356 -8.11 -9.95 -10.09
C ARG A 356 -7.91 -11.28 -9.38
N PHE A 357 -6.72 -11.85 -9.57
CA PHE A 357 -6.20 -12.96 -8.77
C PHE A 357 -4.88 -12.53 -8.17
N CYS A 358 -4.75 -12.55 -6.84
CA CYS A 358 -3.52 -12.12 -6.18
C CYS A 358 -2.76 -13.33 -5.63
N HIS A 359 -1.44 -13.37 -5.87
CA HIS A 359 -0.59 -14.47 -5.41
C HIS A 359 -0.56 -14.64 -3.87
N HIS A 360 -0.76 -13.58 -3.10
CA HIS A 360 -0.79 -13.64 -1.64
C HIS A 360 -2.13 -14.16 -1.07
N GLU A 361 -3.17 -14.26 -1.90
CA GLU A 361 -4.47 -14.79 -1.48
C GLU A 361 -4.42 -16.32 -1.35
N SER A 362 -5.41 -16.89 -0.66
CA SER A 362 -5.45 -18.33 -0.45
C SER A 362 -5.90 -19.08 -1.73
N PRO A 363 -5.57 -20.38 -1.86
CA PRO A 363 -6.12 -21.21 -2.94
C PRO A 363 -7.66 -21.25 -2.98
N GLU A 364 -8.32 -21.05 -1.83
CA GLU A 364 -9.77 -20.95 -1.78
C GLU A 364 -10.28 -19.69 -2.48
N ASP A 365 -9.62 -18.56 -2.29
CA ASP A 365 -9.98 -17.30 -2.94
C ASP A 365 -9.74 -17.37 -4.45
N TRP A 366 -8.65 -18.03 -4.88
CA TRP A 366 -8.41 -18.28 -6.30
C TRP A 366 -9.53 -19.13 -6.92
N ARG A 367 -9.97 -20.19 -6.23
CA ARG A 367 -11.08 -21.02 -6.71
C ARG A 367 -12.38 -20.22 -6.84
N LYS A 368 -12.71 -19.37 -5.86
CA LYS A 368 -13.89 -18.47 -5.96
C LYS A 368 -13.81 -17.56 -7.18
N GLY A 369 -12.63 -17.00 -7.45
CA GLY A 369 -12.40 -16.20 -8.65
C GLY A 369 -12.60 -17.01 -9.94
N ILE A 370 -12.11 -18.25 -10.00
CA ILE A 370 -12.30 -19.17 -11.13
C ILE A 370 -13.78 -19.48 -11.33
N ASP A 371 -14.50 -19.80 -10.26
CA ASP A 371 -15.94 -20.11 -10.30
C ASP A 371 -16.74 -18.90 -10.83
N LEU A 372 -16.36 -17.68 -10.42
CA LEU A 372 -16.96 -16.45 -10.94
C LEU A 372 -16.66 -16.23 -12.44
N VAL A 373 -15.43 -16.50 -12.91
CA VAL A 373 -15.12 -16.47 -14.34
C VAL A 373 -16.01 -17.45 -15.12
N HIS A 374 -16.19 -18.67 -14.61
CA HIS A 374 -17.03 -19.68 -15.25
C HIS A 374 -18.49 -19.24 -15.32
N TYR A 375 -19.02 -18.71 -14.22
CA TYR A 375 -20.38 -18.16 -14.17
C TYR A 375 -20.58 -17.03 -15.19
N LEU A 376 -19.69 -16.04 -15.21
CA LEU A 376 -19.80 -14.90 -16.12
C LEU A 376 -19.69 -15.33 -17.59
N HIS A 377 -18.79 -16.26 -17.90
CA HIS A 377 -18.66 -16.82 -19.24
C HIS A 377 -19.93 -17.55 -19.70
N GLN A 378 -20.58 -18.32 -18.82
CA GLN A 378 -21.87 -18.97 -19.12
C GLN A 378 -22.99 -17.97 -19.41
N GLN A 379 -22.91 -16.76 -18.84
CA GLN A 379 -23.83 -15.66 -19.14
C GLN A 379 -23.44 -14.86 -20.39
N ASN A 380 -22.45 -15.33 -21.16
CA ASN A 380 -21.90 -14.65 -22.33
C ASN A 380 -21.36 -13.24 -22.03
N ILE A 381 -20.86 -13.04 -20.81
CA ILE A 381 -20.20 -11.79 -20.40
C ILE A 381 -18.71 -11.95 -20.68
N GLU A 382 -18.13 -11.00 -21.42
CA GLU A 382 -16.69 -10.99 -21.69
C GLU A 382 -15.90 -10.78 -20.40
N VAL A 383 -14.89 -11.60 -20.15
CA VAL A 383 -14.05 -11.51 -18.95
C VAL A 383 -12.58 -11.33 -19.34
N MET A 384 -11.94 -10.32 -18.75
CA MET A 384 -10.50 -10.15 -18.68
C MET A 384 -10.02 -10.52 -17.28
N VAL A 385 -8.88 -11.21 -17.19
CA VAL A 385 -8.28 -11.58 -15.90
C VAL A 385 -6.95 -10.85 -15.71
N ALA A 386 -6.73 -10.29 -14.53
CA ALA A 386 -5.47 -9.72 -14.10
C ALA A 386 -4.85 -10.58 -12.98
N ILE A 387 -3.59 -10.98 -13.15
CA ILE A 387 -2.86 -11.83 -12.21
C ILE A 387 -1.73 -11.03 -11.56
N LEU A 388 -1.84 -10.84 -10.24
CA LEU A 388 -1.02 -9.92 -9.47
C LEU A 388 0.04 -10.66 -8.68
N GLN A 389 1.27 -10.17 -8.77
CA GLN A 389 2.39 -10.59 -7.94
C GLN A 389 2.41 -9.83 -6.60
N ASP A 390 2.84 -10.52 -5.55
CA ASP A 390 3.36 -9.93 -4.33
C ASP A 390 4.90 -9.99 -4.35
N ARG A 391 5.58 -9.71 -3.22
CA ARG A 391 7.04 -9.87 -3.18
C ARG A 391 7.46 -11.34 -3.17
N GLN A 392 6.68 -12.25 -2.59
CA GLN A 392 7.03 -13.66 -2.51
C GLN A 392 7.10 -14.30 -3.90
N ALA A 393 6.29 -13.85 -4.87
CA ALA A 393 6.35 -14.32 -6.26
C ALA A 393 7.74 -14.20 -6.93
N ILE A 394 8.59 -13.26 -6.48
CA ILE A 394 9.98 -13.15 -6.95
C ILE A 394 10.94 -14.00 -6.12
N LEU A 395 10.68 -14.12 -4.82
CA LEU A 395 11.52 -14.89 -3.89
C LEU A 395 11.34 -16.40 -4.08
N ASP A 396 10.17 -16.80 -4.55
CA ASP A 396 9.77 -18.17 -4.88
C ASP A 396 9.10 -18.19 -6.27
N LEU A 397 9.94 -18.35 -7.29
CA LEU A 397 9.49 -18.41 -8.69
C LEU A 397 8.72 -19.70 -9.01
N GLU A 398 8.94 -20.77 -8.24
CA GLU A 398 8.22 -22.03 -8.41
C GLU A 398 6.78 -21.90 -7.90
N GLY A 399 6.60 -21.30 -6.72
CA GLY A 399 5.28 -20.93 -6.19
C GLY A 399 4.50 -20.03 -7.16
N TRP A 400 5.15 -19.01 -7.72
CA TRP A 400 4.55 -18.14 -8.75
C TRP A 400 4.12 -18.92 -10.01
N ALA A 401 4.96 -19.82 -10.51
CA ALA A 401 4.62 -20.65 -11.67
C ALA A 401 3.46 -21.60 -11.38
N GLY A 402 3.41 -22.19 -10.17
CA GLY A 402 2.31 -23.05 -9.71
C GLY A 402 0.99 -22.30 -9.62
N PHE A 403 1.00 -21.07 -9.09
CA PHE A 403 -0.16 -20.19 -9.06
C PHE A 403 -0.67 -19.84 -10.46
N LEU A 404 0.22 -19.38 -11.35
CA LEU A 404 -0.15 -19.09 -12.75
C LEU A 404 -0.75 -20.31 -13.45
N ASN A 405 -0.13 -21.49 -13.28
CA ASN A 405 -0.64 -22.72 -13.87
C ASN A 405 -2.04 -23.06 -13.38
N THR A 406 -2.31 -22.86 -12.08
CA THR A 406 -3.63 -23.11 -11.46
C THR A 406 -4.70 -22.21 -12.07
N VAL A 407 -4.46 -20.90 -12.10
CA VAL A 407 -5.46 -19.94 -12.60
C VAL A 407 -5.61 -20.02 -14.11
N ILE A 408 -4.51 -19.91 -14.87
CA ILE A 408 -4.56 -19.83 -16.34
C ILE A 408 -5.15 -21.10 -16.95
N SER A 409 -4.78 -22.29 -16.46
CA SER A 409 -5.32 -23.55 -17.00
C SER A 409 -6.84 -23.66 -16.82
N ALA A 410 -7.40 -23.06 -15.77
CA ALA A 410 -8.83 -23.13 -15.47
C ALA A 410 -9.67 -22.12 -16.30
N VAL A 411 -9.04 -21.06 -16.82
CA VAL A 411 -9.74 -19.94 -17.48
C VAL A 411 -9.33 -19.73 -18.94
N ALA A 412 -8.35 -20.47 -19.46
CA ALA A 412 -7.70 -20.24 -20.75
C ALA A 412 -8.65 -20.10 -21.95
N ASP A 413 -9.77 -20.82 -21.95
CA ASP A 413 -10.81 -20.83 -22.99
C ASP A 413 -12.01 -19.94 -22.69
N LYS A 414 -12.01 -19.23 -21.56
CA LYS A 414 -13.17 -18.48 -21.02
C LYS A 414 -12.97 -16.98 -20.96
N VAL A 415 -11.76 -16.50 -21.22
CA VAL A 415 -11.36 -15.09 -21.03
C VAL A 415 -10.85 -14.47 -22.33
N SER A 416 -11.08 -13.17 -22.52
CA SER A 416 -10.62 -12.43 -23.70
C SER A 416 -9.14 -12.07 -23.63
N TYR A 417 -8.65 -11.73 -22.44
CA TYR A 417 -7.25 -11.38 -22.17
C TYR A 417 -6.82 -11.83 -20.76
N ILE A 418 -5.53 -12.11 -20.62
CA ILE A 418 -4.86 -12.38 -19.34
C ILE A 418 -3.73 -11.36 -19.17
N GLU A 419 -3.93 -10.39 -18.29
CA GLU A 419 -2.89 -9.48 -17.83
C GLU A 419 -2.04 -10.19 -16.77
N VAL A 420 -0.73 -10.27 -17.01
CA VAL A 420 0.21 -10.86 -16.06
C VAL A 420 1.11 -9.77 -15.52
N THR A 421 1.29 -9.79 -14.21
CA THR A 421 1.89 -8.74 -13.39
C THR A 421 1.02 -7.49 -13.25
N HIS A 422 1.33 -6.66 -12.26
CA HIS A 422 0.51 -5.52 -11.90
C HIS A 422 1.36 -4.37 -11.34
N ALA A 423 1.17 -3.17 -11.88
CA ALA A 423 1.90 -1.95 -11.54
C ALA A 423 3.43 -2.19 -11.48
N SER A 424 3.96 -2.87 -12.51
CA SER A 424 5.33 -3.40 -12.53
C SER A 424 6.44 -2.34 -12.38
N ASN A 425 6.11 -1.06 -12.61
CA ASN A 425 6.99 0.09 -12.41
C ASN A 425 6.92 0.72 -11.00
N ARG A 426 6.24 0.08 -10.04
CA ARG A 426 6.12 0.56 -8.66
C ARG A 426 6.61 -0.51 -7.70
N VAL A 427 7.75 -0.23 -7.05
CA VAL A 427 8.40 -1.16 -6.09
C VAL A 427 7.51 -1.66 -4.95
N LYS A 428 6.44 -0.95 -4.60
CA LYS A 428 5.47 -1.42 -3.59
C LYS A 428 4.75 -2.70 -4.02
N TRP A 429 4.66 -2.96 -5.32
CA TRP A 429 4.07 -4.17 -5.91
C TRP A 429 5.07 -5.31 -6.07
N GLY A 430 6.17 -5.31 -5.32
CA GLY A 430 7.10 -6.45 -5.25
C GLY A 430 8.16 -6.52 -6.37
N ILE A 431 8.01 -5.75 -7.46
CA ILE A 431 8.94 -5.71 -8.59
C ILE A 431 9.90 -4.52 -8.48
N TRP A 432 11.20 -4.80 -8.50
CA TRP A 432 12.28 -3.83 -8.37
C TRP A 432 13.02 -3.54 -9.67
N SER A 433 12.90 -4.40 -10.68
CA SER A 433 13.58 -4.21 -11.96
C SER A 433 12.81 -4.84 -13.13
N SER A 434 13.14 -4.40 -14.36
CA SER A 434 12.58 -5.01 -15.58
C SER A 434 13.02 -6.47 -15.77
N LYS A 435 14.14 -6.89 -15.15
CA LYS A 435 14.59 -8.29 -15.12
C LYS A 435 13.65 -9.15 -14.27
N GLU A 436 13.27 -8.66 -13.09
CA GLU A 436 12.28 -9.33 -12.23
C GLU A 436 10.92 -9.44 -12.94
N TYR A 437 10.48 -8.38 -13.63
CA TYR A 437 9.29 -8.43 -14.49
C TYR A 437 9.40 -9.55 -15.55
N ALA A 438 10.51 -9.63 -16.29
CA ALA A 438 10.70 -10.67 -17.31
C ALA A 438 10.76 -12.08 -16.72
N GLN A 439 11.26 -12.25 -15.49
CA GLN A 439 11.22 -13.52 -14.76
C GLN A 439 9.78 -13.94 -14.47
N LEU A 440 8.93 -13.03 -14.00
CA LEU A 440 7.51 -13.30 -13.72
C LEU A 440 6.70 -13.61 -14.98
N MET A 441 7.06 -13.01 -16.13
CA MET A 441 6.39 -13.27 -17.40
C MET A 441 6.77 -14.63 -18.02
N ARG A 442 7.91 -15.21 -17.65
CA ARG A 442 8.41 -16.44 -18.29
C ARG A 442 7.42 -17.62 -18.16
N PRO A 443 6.87 -17.96 -16.99
CA PRO A 443 5.89 -19.05 -16.87
C PRO A 443 4.62 -18.79 -17.69
N ALA A 444 4.14 -17.55 -17.77
CA ALA A 444 2.98 -17.20 -18.58
C ALA A 444 3.20 -17.49 -20.08
N PHE A 445 4.39 -17.20 -20.61
CA PHE A 445 4.73 -17.53 -22.00
C PHE A 445 4.94 -19.02 -22.26
N GLU A 446 5.25 -19.82 -21.24
CA GLU A 446 5.27 -21.28 -21.35
C GLU A 446 3.85 -21.83 -21.35
N LEU A 447 2.97 -21.29 -20.50
CA LEU A 447 1.54 -21.62 -20.50
C LEU A 447 0.85 -21.25 -21.81
N GLN A 448 1.23 -20.13 -22.44
CA GLN A 448 0.74 -19.77 -23.78
C GLN A 448 1.12 -20.79 -24.86
N LYS A 449 2.24 -21.52 -24.71
CA LYS A 449 2.55 -22.63 -25.65
C LYS A 449 1.58 -23.80 -25.46
N ARG A 450 1.16 -24.07 -24.22
CA ARG A 450 0.21 -25.14 -23.87
C ARG A 450 -1.22 -24.76 -24.23
N TYR A 451 -1.56 -23.48 -24.11
CA TYR A 451 -2.87 -22.92 -24.43
C TYR A 451 -2.72 -21.79 -25.47
N PRO A 452 -2.52 -22.10 -26.76
CA PRO A 452 -2.23 -21.10 -27.79
C PRO A 452 -3.30 -20.03 -27.99
N GLN A 453 -4.52 -20.27 -27.52
CA GLN A 453 -5.65 -19.34 -27.60
C GLN A 453 -5.55 -18.17 -26.60
N ILE A 454 -4.74 -18.28 -25.54
CA ILE A 454 -4.67 -17.23 -24.53
C ILE A 454 -3.97 -15.99 -25.10
N LYS A 455 -4.56 -14.83 -24.81
CA LYS A 455 -4.01 -13.53 -25.20
C LYS A 455 -3.38 -12.86 -23.99
N LEU A 456 -2.06 -12.72 -24.00
CA LEU A 456 -1.32 -12.14 -22.87
C LEU A 456 -1.21 -10.63 -23.03
N THR A 457 -1.50 -9.87 -21.98
CA THR A 457 -1.34 -8.40 -21.96
C THR A 457 -0.36 -7.97 -20.87
N GLY A 458 0.26 -6.80 -21.08
CA GLY A 458 1.24 -6.24 -20.16
C GLY A 458 1.86 -4.96 -20.75
N PRO A 459 2.79 -4.29 -20.05
CA PRO A 459 3.42 -4.66 -18.78
C PRO A 459 2.64 -4.21 -17.54
N ALA A 460 1.40 -3.75 -17.70
CA ALA A 460 0.54 -3.30 -16.60
C ALA A 460 1.23 -2.23 -15.73
N CYS A 461 1.90 -1.26 -16.36
CA CYS A 461 2.53 -0.14 -15.64
C CYS A 461 1.47 0.86 -15.16
N ILE A 462 1.79 1.65 -14.14
CA ILE A 462 0.89 2.67 -13.57
C ILE A 462 1.43 4.10 -13.71
N ASP A 463 0.50 5.03 -13.88
CA ASP A 463 0.68 6.47 -14.07
C ASP A 463 1.46 6.85 -15.35
N PHE A 464 1.77 8.14 -15.48
CA PHE A 464 2.58 8.68 -16.56
C PHE A 464 4.09 8.45 -16.34
N ASP A 465 4.51 7.19 -16.47
CA ASP A 465 5.91 6.74 -16.32
C ASP A 465 6.29 5.77 -17.46
N TYR A 466 6.25 6.30 -18.68
CA TYR A 466 6.35 5.48 -19.89
C TYR A 466 7.76 5.01 -20.23
N GLN A 467 8.78 5.56 -19.57
CA GLN A 467 10.14 5.02 -19.63
C GLN A 467 10.17 3.59 -19.08
N ALA A 468 9.40 3.33 -18.01
CA ALA A 468 9.28 1.98 -17.46
C ALA A 468 8.52 1.03 -18.39
N VAL A 469 7.45 1.51 -19.05
CA VAL A 469 6.72 0.75 -20.09
C VAL A 469 7.66 0.30 -21.20
N PHE A 470 8.42 1.25 -21.74
CA PHE A 470 9.39 0.99 -22.81
C PHE A 470 10.43 -0.06 -22.40
N ALA A 471 11.00 0.06 -21.20
CA ALA A 471 11.99 -0.87 -20.70
C ALA A 471 11.43 -2.27 -20.41
N ALA A 472 10.21 -2.36 -19.86
CA ALA A 472 9.54 -3.63 -19.63
C ALA A 472 9.31 -4.39 -20.95
N LEU A 473 8.78 -3.70 -21.99
CA LEU A 473 8.60 -4.29 -23.32
C LEU A 473 9.91 -4.78 -23.94
N LYS A 474 11.01 -4.03 -23.77
CA LYS A 474 12.33 -4.40 -24.29
C LYS A 474 12.98 -5.58 -23.57
N THR A 475 12.57 -5.86 -22.34
CA THR A 475 13.15 -6.93 -21.50
C THR A 475 12.43 -8.27 -21.67
N LEU A 476 11.29 -8.29 -22.37
CA LEU A 476 10.59 -9.54 -22.71
C LEU A 476 11.50 -10.50 -23.51
N PRO A 477 11.35 -11.82 -23.33
CA PRO A 477 12.14 -12.81 -24.04
C PRO A 477 12.03 -12.65 -25.57
N LYS A 478 13.13 -12.92 -26.29
CA LYS A 478 13.15 -12.84 -27.76
C LYS A 478 12.09 -13.75 -28.38
N GLY A 479 11.38 -13.23 -29.38
CA GLY A 479 10.31 -13.96 -30.08
C GLY A 479 8.99 -14.05 -29.30
N LYS A 480 8.91 -13.50 -28.08
CA LYS A 480 7.66 -13.38 -27.34
C LYS A 480 7.02 -12.00 -27.56
N ARG A 481 5.69 -12.00 -27.67
CA ARG A 481 4.89 -10.81 -27.98
C ARG A 481 3.63 -10.82 -27.12
N LEU A 482 3.24 -9.65 -26.64
CA LEU A 482 1.97 -9.40 -25.97
C LEU A 482 0.89 -9.03 -26.99
N ASP A 483 -0.33 -9.46 -26.74
CA ASP A 483 -1.51 -9.25 -27.59
C ASP A 483 -2.13 -7.85 -27.44
N ALA A 484 -1.82 -7.16 -26.34
CA ALA A 484 -2.11 -5.74 -26.13
C ALA A 484 -1.17 -5.14 -25.06
N LEU A 485 -0.93 -3.84 -25.16
CA LEU A 485 -0.28 -3.05 -24.13
C LEU A 485 -1.30 -2.70 -23.07
N SER A 486 -1.21 -3.28 -21.88
CA SER A 486 -2.08 -2.92 -20.77
C SER A 486 -1.41 -1.91 -19.83
N HIS A 487 -2.17 -0.94 -19.33
CA HIS A 487 -1.66 0.18 -18.54
C HIS A 487 -2.72 0.75 -17.57
N PHE A 488 -2.29 1.21 -16.39
CA PHE A 488 -3.14 1.87 -15.41
C PHE A 488 -2.96 3.39 -15.52
N LEU A 489 -3.88 4.05 -16.22
CA LEU A 489 -3.73 5.44 -16.61
C LEU A 489 -4.54 6.38 -15.72
N TYR A 490 -4.03 6.60 -14.52
CA TYR A 490 -4.55 7.58 -13.58
C TYR A 490 -4.17 9.02 -13.97
N VAL A 491 -5.17 9.91 -13.96
CA VAL A 491 -5.02 11.35 -14.15
C VAL A 491 -5.66 12.17 -13.01
N ASP A 492 -6.14 11.48 -11.98
CA ASP A 492 -6.84 11.97 -10.79
C ASP A 492 -6.17 13.18 -10.13
N ARG A 493 -4.84 13.18 -10.04
CA ARG A 493 -4.08 14.28 -9.42
C ARG A 493 -4.19 15.61 -10.15
N ARG A 494 -4.74 15.65 -11.36
CA ARG A 494 -4.93 16.87 -12.16
C ARG A 494 -6.38 17.37 -12.12
N GLY A 495 -7.29 16.69 -11.40
CA GLY A 495 -8.72 16.98 -11.47
C GLY A 495 -9.31 16.35 -12.74
N ALA A 496 -9.85 17.19 -13.63
CA ALA A 496 -10.46 16.77 -14.89
C ALA A 496 -9.46 16.08 -15.85
N PRO A 497 -9.90 15.12 -16.69
CA PRO A 497 -9.02 14.36 -17.60
C PRO A 497 -8.31 15.22 -18.68
N GLU A 498 -8.86 16.37 -19.02
CA GLU A 498 -8.34 17.36 -19.97
C GLU A 498 -7.19 18.18 -19.38
N ASN A 499 -7.09 18.23 -18.04
CA ASN A 499 -6.08 19.02 -17.38
C ASN A 499 -4.68 18.44 -17.62
N LYS A 500 -3.76 19.32 -18.03
CA LYS A 500 -2.43 18.93 -18.44
C LYS A 500 -1.51 18.62 -17.26
N GLN A 501 -0.75 17.54 -17.38
CA GLN A 501 0.43 17.28 -16.56
C GLN A 501 1.65 17.93 -17.22
N GLY A 502 2.30 18.85 -16.49
CA GLY A 502 3.28 19.75 -17.09
C GLY A 502 2.58 20.74 -18.02
N ARG A 503 3.20 21.08 -19.15
CA ARG A 503 2.63 22.02 -20.14
C ARG A 503 1.92 21.34 -21.31
N THR A 504 2.04 20.01 -21.45
CA THR A 504 1.80 19.34 -22.74
C THR A 504 0.88 18.12 -22.69
N PHE A 505 0.78 17.38 -21.57
CA PHE A 505 0.15 16.06 -21.58
C PHE A 505 -1.16 16.03 -20.80
N SER A 506 -2.31 16.13 -21.49
CA SER A 506 -3.62 15.72 -20.97
C SER A 506 -3.85 14.22 -21.21
N LEU A 507 -5.05 13.71 -20.96
CA LEU A 507 -5.40 12.32 -21.22
C LEU A 507 -5.17 11.90 -22.68
N VAL A 508 -5.56 12.71 -23.67
CA VAL A 508 -5.46 12.30 -25.09
C VAL A 508 -4.00 12.15 -25.52
N GLU A 509 -3.12 13.08 -25.13
CA GLU A 509 -1.69 12.98 -25.43
C GLU A 509 -1.05 11.79 -24.72
N LYS A 510 -1.48 11.49 -23.48
CA LYS A 510 -1.03 10.31 -22.75
C LYS A 510 -1.43 9.01 -23.46
N CYS A 511 -2.65 8.92 -23.98
CA CYS A 511 -3.11 7.76 -24.75
C CYS A 511 -2.35 7.63 -26.07
N ALA A 512 -2.18 8.73 -26.82
CA ALA A 512 -1.44 8.74 -28.08
C ALA A 512 0.02 8.28 -27.90
N LEU A 513 0.67 8.66 -26.80
CA LEU A 513 2.03 8.22 -26.51
C LEU A 513 2.11 6.74 -26.10
N LEU A 514 1.12 6.19 -25.38
CA LEU A 514 1.02 4.74 -25.15
C LEU A 514 0.87 3.98 -26.47
N LYS A 515 -0.04 4.42 -27.33
CA LYS A 515 -0.25 3.84 -28.67
C LYS A 515 1.03 3.88 -29.49
N ALA A 516 1.78 4.99 -29.45
CA ALA A 516 3.07 5.11 -30.14
C ALA A 516 4.12 4.11 -29.63
N LEU A 517 4.11 3.79 -28.34
CA LEU A 517 4.99 2.78 -27.74
C LEU A 517 4.56 1.36 -28.14
N ALA A 518 3.25 1.08 -28.12
CA ALA A 518 2.69 -0.20 -28.55
C ALA A 518 3.01 -0.48 -30.02
N SER A 519 2.60 0.42 -30.93
CA SER A 519 2.86 0.32 -32.38
C SER A 519 4.36 0.34 -32.72
N GLY A 520 5.19 0.96 -31.88
CA GLY A 520 6.63 1.04 -32.07
C GLY A 520 7.41 -0.18 -31.57
N SER A 521 6.75 -1.10 -30.85
CA SER A 521 7.37 -2.26 -30.22
C SER A 521 7.21 -3.53 -31.06
N LYS A 522 8.23 -4.38 -31.10
CA LYS A 522 8.12 -5.73 -31.71
C LYS A 522 7.55 -6.75 -30.73
N GLN A 523 7.55 -6.42 -29.45
CA GLN A 523 7.13 -7.27 -28.33
C GLN A 523 5.68 -7.03 -27.91
N CYS A 524 4.95 -6.19 -28.64
CA CYS A 524 3.55 -5.91 -28.39
C CYS A 524 2.80 -5.77 -29.73
N THR A 525 1.49 -5.98 -29.73
CA THR A 525 0.64 -5.42 -30.79
C THR A 525 0.53 -3.91 -30.63
N ASP A 526 -0.12 -3.26 -31.58
CA ASP A 526 -0.46 -1.86 -31.47
C ASP A 526 -1.67 -1.62 -30.55
N LYS A 527 -2.34 -2.65 -30.02
CA LYS A 527 -3.49 -2.48 -29.13
C LYS A 527 -3.07 -1.95 -27.77
N VAL A 528 -3.91 -1.11 -27.16
CA VAL A 528 -3.77 -0.50 -25.85
C VAL A 528 -5.05 -0.74 -25.05
N ILE A 529 -4.90 -1.32 -23.87
CA ILE A 529 -5.98 -1.52 -22.90
C ILE A 529 -5.66 -0.69 -21.67
N ILE A 530 -6.60 0.14 -21.25
CA ILE A 530 -6.53 0.79 -19.95
C ILE A 530 -7.21 -0.15 -18.95
N SER A 531 -6.44 -1.03 -18.32
CA SER A 531 -6.95 -2.08 -17.44
C SER A 531 -7.31 -1.58 -16.05
N GLU A 532 -6.96 -0.34 -15.71
CA GLU A 532 -7.31 0.26 -14.41
C GLU A 532 -7.29 1.79 -14.47
N VAL A 533 -8.38 2.41 -14.03
CA VAL A 533 -8.47 3.85 -13.74
C VAL A 533 -9.65 4.12 -12.80
N ASN A 534 -9.50 5.14 -11.93
CA ASN A 534 -10.57 5.74 -11.14
C ASN A 534 -10.19 7.11 -10.57
N TRP A 535 -11.09 7.66 -9.77
CA TRP A 535 -10.80 8.79 -8.89
C TRP A 535 -11.10 8.44 -7.43
N PRO A 536 -10.26 8.88 -6.49
CA PRO A 536 -10.57 8.83 -5.07
C PRO A 536 -11.71 9.78 -4.70
N VAL A 537 -12.61 9.33 -3.82
CA VAL A 537 -13.74 10.10 -3.32
C VAL A 537 -13.40 10.79 -1.99
N LYS A 538 -13.78 12.05 -1.82
CA LYS A 538 -13.61 12.82 -0.57
C LYS A 538 -14.35 12.17 0.60
N TYR A 539 -13.93 12.45 1.84
CA TYR A 539 -14.64 12.03 3.06
C TYR A 539 -14.64 10.51 3.29
N THR A 540 -13.61 9.82 2.78
CA THR A 540 -13.45 8.36 2.90
C THR A 540 -12.22 7.95 3.72
N GLY A 541 -11.44 8.91 4.22
CA GLY A 541 -10.32 8.69 5.15
C GLY A 541 -9.33 7.61 4.69
N ILE A 542 -9.01 6.66 5.58
CA ILE A 542 -8.10 5.54 5.31
C ILE A 542 -8.58 4.55 4.22
N TRP A 543 -9.83 4.65 3.75
CA TRP A 543 -10.34 3.84 2.63
C TRP A 543 -10.00 4.44 1.27
N SER A 544 -9.59 5.71 1.24
CA SER A 544 -9.04 6.33 0.03
C SER A 544 -7.63 5.77 -0.26
N PRO A 545 -7.30 5.45 -1.52
CA PRO A 545 -5.95 5.02 -1.89
C PRO A 545 -4.90 6.11 -1.65
N ILE A 546 -5.33 7.37 -1.51
CA ILE A 546 -4.48 8.49 -1.11
C ILE A 546 -4.37 8.55 0.42
N GLY A 547 -5.46 8.36 1.17
CA GLY A 547 -5.50 8.47 2.64
C GLY A 547 -4.87 7.29 3.39
N CYS A 548 -4.72 6.13 2.75
CA CYS A 548 -4.14 4.91 3.32
C CYS A 548 -2.62 5.02 3.57
N PRO A 549 -2.08 4.39 4.64
CA PRO A 549 -2.76 3.61 5.67
C PRO A 549 -3.19 4.47 6.87
N TYR A 550 -2.90 5.77 6.80
CA TYR A 550 -2.97 6.69 7.91
C TYR A 550 -3.21 8.10 7.39
N GLU A 551 -4.27 8.72 7.89
CA GLU A 551 -4.60 10.09 7.56
C GLU A 551 -3.57 11.03 8.19
N THR A 552 -2.79 11.70 7.34
CA THR A 552 -1.85 12.71 7.79
C THR A 552 -2.57 13.93 8.37
N PRO A 553 -1.93 14.74 9.23
CA PRO A 553 -2.54 15.97 9.74
C PRO A 553 -3.03 16.90 8.62
N LYS A 554 -2.29 16.93 7.50
CA LYS A 554 -2.71 17.63 6.29
C LYS A 554 -4.05 17.10 5.76
N TRP A 555 -4.18 15.79 5.59
CA TRP A 555 -5.39 15.19 5.01
C TRP A 555 -6.60 15.27 5.92
N ARG A 556 -6.43 15.27 7.24
CA ARG A 556 -7.53 15.56 8.17
C ARG A 556 -8.07 17.00 8.03
N ARG A 557 -7.24 17.94 7.58
CA ARG A 557 -7.64 19.35 7.34
C ARG A 557 -8.18 19.56 5.92
N GLU A 558 -7.55 18.92 4.95
CA GLU A 558 -7.85 19.03 3.52
C GLU A 558 -7.97 17.63 2.93
N GLU A 559 -9.18 17.11 2.93
CA GLU A 559 -9.43 15.74 2.46
C GLU A 559 -9.16 15.61 0.96
N PRO A 560 -8.27 14.68 0.55
CA PRO A 560 -7.96 14.47 -0.84
C PRO A 560 -9.11 13.75 -1.57
N GLY A 561 -9.16 13.92 -2.90
CA GLY A 561 -10.15 13.30 -3.76
C GLY A 561 -11.14 14.32 -4.32
N ILE A 562 -12.21 13.82 -4.92
CA ILE A 562 -13.26 14.62 -5.55
C ILE A 562 -14.65 14.26 -5.00
N SER A 563 -15.64 15.13 -5.24
CA SER A 563 -17.04 14.85 -4.91
C SER A 563 -17.62 13.74 -5.80
N GLU A 564 -18.73 13.10 -5.37
CA GLU A 564 -19.40 12.07 -6.19
C GLU A 564 -19.88 12.63 -7.56
N GLU A 565 -20.30 13.90 -7.61
CA GLU A 565 -20.73 14.57 -8.85
C GLU A 565 -19.55 14.85 -9.80
N GLU A 566 -18.44 15.37 -9.28
CA GLU A 566 -17.20 15.52 -10.07
C GLU A 566 -16.73 14.16 -10.59
N TYR A 567 -16.86 13.11 -9.78
CA TYR A 567 -16.47 11.75 -10.17
C TYR A 567 -17.30 11.24 -11.35
N ALA A 568 -18.62 11.45 -11.31
CA ALA A 568 -19.49 11.12 -12.43
C ALA A 568 -19.09 11.86 -13.71
N ASN A 569 -18.84 13.16 -13.61
CA ASN A 569 -18.45 14.00 -14.75
C ASN A 569 -17.11 13.55 -15.33
N TYR A 570 -16.07 13.43 -14.50
CA TYR A 570 -14.73 13.06 -14.94
C TYR A 570 -14.67 11.65 -15.50
N MET A 571 -15.48 10.73 -14.99
CA MET A 571 -15.57 9.38 -15.54
C MET A 571 -16.06 9.37 -16.99
N LEU A 572 -17.22 9.96 -17.24
CA LEU A 572 -17.80 9.99 -18.58
C LEU A 572 -16.88 10.72 -19.57
N ARG A 573 -16.30 11.84 -19.14
CA ARG A 573 -15.32 12.60 -19.93
C ARG A 573 -14.08 11.77 -20.26
N TYR A 574 -13.54 11.04 -19.27
CA TYR A 574 -12.39 10.16 -19.48
C TYR A 574 -12.69 9.07 -20.50
N ILE A 575 -13.81 8.37 -20.34
CA ILE A 575 -14.22 7.26 -21.22
C ILE A 575 -14.31 7.75 -22.66
N VAL A 576 -15.02 8.86 -22.90
CA VAL A 576 -15.23 9.41 -24.24
C VAL A 576 -13.91 9.93 -24.83
N ILE A 577 -13.12 10.70 -24.09
CA ILE A 577 -11.83 11.23 -24.58
C ILE A 577 -10.90 10.07 -24.96
N ALA A 578 -10.74 9.08 -24.11
CA ALA A 578 -9.81 7.98 -24.33
C ALA A 578 -10.27 7.07 -25.48
N LEU A 579 -11.51 6.58 -25.47
CA LEU A 579 -12.02 5.68 -26.51
C LEU A 579 -12.15 6.39 -27.86
N CYS A 580 -12.86 7.52 -27.91
CA CYS A 580 -13.13 8.23 -29.16
C CYS A 580 -11.86 8.80 -29.81
N SER A 581 -10.75 8.93 -29.07
CA SER A 581 -9.45 9.30 -29.67
C SER A 581 -8.96 8.28 -30.70
N GLY A 582 -9.40 7.02 -30.62
CA GLY A 582 -8.91 5.91 -31.45
C GLY A 582 -7.60 5.29 -30.94
N HIS A 583 -7.08 5.76 -29.80
CA HIS A 583 -5.78 5.31 -29.25
C HIS A 583 -5.91 4.17 -28.25
N VAL A 584 -7.12 3.87 -27.76
CA VAL A 584 -7.41 2.90 -26.71
C VAL A 584 -8.54 1.99 -27.16
N GLU A 585 -8.34 0.69 -27.01
CA GLU A 585 -9.26 -0.34 -27.46
C GLU A 585 -10.36 -0.60 -26.43
N GLN A 586 -9.99 -0.63 -25.15
CA GLN A 586 -10.88 -0.96 -24.04
C GLN A 586 -10.41 -0.28 -22.74
N ILE A 587 -11.36 0.11 -21.88
CA ILE A 587 -11.12 0.71 -20.58
C ILE A 587 -11.86 -0.10 -19.52
N PHE A 588 -11.17 -0.46 -18.42
CA PHE A 588 -11.77 -1.09 -17.26
C PHE A 588 -11.78 -0.12 -16.07
N TRP A 589 -12.98 0.17 -15.58
CA TRP A 589 -13.16 1.04 -14.43
C TRP A 589 -12.87 0.29 -13.12
N TRP A 590 -12.00 0.84 -12.27
CA TRP A 590 -11.60 0.23 -11.01
C TRP A 590 -12.27 0.91 -9.82
N ARG A 591 -13.20 0.32 -9.09
CA ARG A 591 -13.91 -0.93 -9.36
C ARG A 591 -15.39 -0.69 -9.06
N LEU A 592 -16.24 -1.70 -9.24
CA LEU A 592 -17.67 -1.55 -9.00
C LEU A 592 -17.96 -1.08 -7.57
N SER A 593 -17.57 -1.84 -6.55
CA SER A 593 -17.86 -1.51 -5.14
C SER A 593 -16.61 -1.27 -4.31
N ALA A 594 -16.48 -0.07 -3.75
CA ALA A 594 -15.44 0.29 -2.78
C ALA A 594 -15.76 1.65 -2.14
N HIS A 595 -15.64 1.74 -0.82
CA HIS A 595 -15.91 2.98 -0.10
C HIS A 595 -15.03 4.14 -0.57
N GLY A 596 -13.72 3.94 -0.75
CA GLY A 596 -12.82 5.05 -1.07
C GLY A 596 -12.87 5.59 -2.51
N TYR A 597 -13.39 4.81 -3.46
CA TYR A 597 -13.15 5.07 -4.89
C TYR A 597 -14.06 4.26 -5.84
N GLY A 598 -14.96 3.43 -5.33
CA GLY A 598 -15.85 2.63 -6.16
C GLY A 598 -17.01 3.45 -6.71
N LEU A 599 -17.68 2.91 -7.74
CA LEU A 599 -18.95 3.43 -8.25
C LEU A 599 -20.09 3.25 -7.24
N VAL A 600 -19.94 2.26 -6.36
CA VAL A 600 -20.87 1.87 -5.33
C VAL A 600 -20.16 1.85 -3.97
N ASP A 601 -20.85 2.33 -2.94
CA ASP A 601 -20.32 2.37 -1.58
C ASP A 601 -20.64 1.08 -0.82
N ASP A 602 -19.66 0.20 -0.68
CA ASP A 602 -19.79 -1.10 -0.01
C ASP A 602 -19.95 -0.99 1.52
N ARG A 603 -19.66 0.18 2.11
CA ARG A 603 -19.87 0.43 3.54
C ARG A 603 -21.21 1.08 3.85
N ASP A 604 -21.92 1.53 2.83
CA ASP A 604 -23.25 2.13 2.91
C ASP A 604 -24.26 1.25 2.17
N ASN A 605 -24.34 -0.03 2.58
CA ASN A 605 -25.27 -1.04 2.03
C ASN A 605 -25.26 -1.13 0.50
N PHE A 606 -24.08 -1.06 -0.13
CA PHE A 606 -23.94 -1.05 -1.59
C PHE A 606 -24.74 0.07 -2.27
N ARG A 607 -24.79 1.27 -1.67
CA ARG A 607 -25.46 2.44 -2.26
C ARG A 607 -24.78 2.86 -3.58
N PRO A 608 -25.53 2.93 -4.70
CA PRO A 608 -25.00 3.50 -5.93
C PRO A 608 -24.70 5.00 -5.82
N ARG A 609 -23.51 5.41 -6.24
CA ARG A 609 -23.12 6.82 -6.31
C ARG A 609 -23.59 7.48 -7.59
N ALA A 610 -23.45 8.80 -7.65
CA ALA A 610 -23.68 9.59 -8.88
C ALA A 610 -23.00 8.95 -10.11
N ALA A 611 -21.73 8.54 -9.97
CA ALA A 611 -20.98 7.91 -11.03
C ALA A 611 -21.66 6.62 -11.55
N PHE A 612 -22.12 5.72 -10.67
CA PHE A 612 -22.81 4.49 -11.10
C PHE A 612 -24.03 4.82 -11.96
N LYS A 613 -24.88 5.75 -11.52
CA LYS A 613 -26.10 6.13 -12.24
C LYS A 613 -25.79 6.73 -13.61
N ALA A 614 -24.78 7.60 -13.67
CA ALA A 614 -24.35 8.22 -14.91
C ALA A 614 -23.74 7.20 -15.89
N LEU A 615 -22.95 6.24 -15.39
CA LEU A 615 -22.42 5.15 -16.21
C LEU A 615 -23.53 4.21 -16.70
N ALA A 616 -24.50 3.88 -15.84
CA ALA A 616 -25.64 3.07 -16.21
C ALA A 616 -26.37 3.71 -17.40
N PHE A 617 -26.73 5.00 -17.30
CA PHE A 617 -27.36 5.71 -18.40
C PHE A 617 -26.48 5.72 -19.66
N PHE A 618 -25.19 6.05 -19.53
CA PHE A 618 -24.25 6.06 -20.66
C PHE A 618 -24.16 4.71 -21.38
N LEU A 619 -24.06 3.60 -20.65
CA LEU A 619 -23.96 2.26 -21.23
C LEU A 619 -25.26 1.83 -21.94
N HIS A 620 -26.42 2.11 -21.36
CA HIS A 620 -27.69 1.81 -22.02
C HIS A 620 -27.92 2.68 -23.26
N PHE A 621 -27.56 3.96 -23.19
CA PHE A 621 -27.88 4.92 -24.24
C PHE A 621 -26.85 4.97 -25.37
N LEU A 622 -25.55 4.98 -25.03
CA LEU A 622 -24.44 5.07 -25.98
C LEU A 622 -23.53 3.85 -26.02
N GLY A 623 -23.70 2.85 -25.14
CA GLY A 623 -22.78 1.71 -25.05
C GLY A 623 -22.70 0.85 -26.33
N LYS A 624 -23.70 0.93 -27.21
CA LYS A 624 -23.71 0.30 -28.55
C LYS A 624 -23.62 1.31 -29.70
N ALA A 625 -23.49 2.60 -29.40
CA ALA A 625 -23.44 3.63 -30.41
C ALA A 625 -22.11 3.64 -31.16
N HIS A 626 -22.14 4.20 -32.37
CA HIS A 626 -20.95 4.48 -33.15
C HIS A 626 -20.53 5.93 -32.94
N PHE A 627 -19.35 6.15 -32.40
CA PHE A 627 -18.68 7.44 -32.49
C PHE A 627 -18.40 7.76 -33.96
N ILE A 628 -18.68 8.98 -34.39
CA ILE A 628 -18.47 9.44 -35.77
C ILE A 628 -17.23 10.34 -35.85
N HIS A 629 -17.27 11.50 -35.18
CA HIS A 629 -16.15 12.44 -35.08
C HIS A 629 -16.35 13.41 -33.90
N LYS A 630 -15.28 14.11 -33.53
CA LYS A 630 -15.32 15.24 -32.60
C LYS A 630 -15.42 16.54 -33.40
N HIS A 631 -16.33 17.42 -33.04
CA HIS A 631 -16.43 18.75 -33.66
C HIS A 631 -15.35 19.70 -33.11
N ASP A 632 -14.86 20.57 -33.99
CA ASP A 632 -13.85 21.57 -33.67
C ASP A 632 -14.51 22.91 -33.37
N TYR A 633 -14.69 23.21 -32.08
CA TYR A 633 -15.18 24.49 -31.58
C TYR A 633 -14.05 25.27 -30.90
N SER A 634 -14.02 25.30 -29.56
CA SER A 634 -12.92 25.87 -28.77
C SER A 634 -12.12 24.75 -28.09
N ASN A 635 -10.97 25.09 -27.51
CA ASN A 635 -10.16 24.13 -26.77
C ASN A 635 -10.82 23.65 -25.46
N GLU A 636 -11.74 24.43 -24.92
CA GLU A 636 -12.45 24.11 -23.67
C GLU A 636 -13.79 23.43 -23.91
N LEU A 637 -14.37 23.55 -25.12
CA LEU A 637 -15.66 22.96 -25.46
C LEU A 637 -15.47 21.63 -26.20
N TYR A 638 -15.93 20.55 -25.59
CA TYR A 638 -15.82 19.19 -26.09
C TYR A 638 -17.17 18.76 -26.64
N VAL A 639 -17.23 18.43 -27.93
CA VAL A 639 -18.47 18.09 -28.64
C VAL A 639 -18.24 16.84 -29.48
N PHE A 640 -18.86 15.73 -29.09
CA PHE A 640 -18.69 14.42 -29.71
C PHE A 640 -19.99 13.96 -30.36
N GLU A 641 -19.90 13.52 -31.61
CA GLU A 641 -21.05 13.01 -32.36
C GLU A 641 -21.10 11.49 -32.33
N PHE A 642 -22.28 10.97 -32.02
CA PHE A 642 -22.59 9.55 -32.00
C PHE A 642 -23.81 9.26 -32.86
N LYS A 643 -23.79 8.11 -33.52
CA LYS A 643 -24.96 7.52 -34.18
C LYS A 643 -25.40 6.29 -33.40
N THR A 644 -26.62 6.35 -32.87
CA THR A 644 -27.34 5.18 -32.35
C THR A 644 -28.12 4.52 -33.49
N GLU A 645 -28.79 3.40 -33.25
CA GLU A 645 -29.66 2.77 -34.25
C GLU A 645 -30.82 3.69 -34.67
N GLU A 646 -31.31 4.54 -33.75
CA GLU A 646 -32.54 5.31 -33.95
C GLU A 646 -32.28 6.78 -34.31
N GLN A 647 -31.16 7.35 -33.86
CA GLN A 647 -30.96 8.79 -33.85
C GLN A 647 -29.51 9.23 -33.75
N LYS A 648 -29.29 10.48 -34.16
CA LYS A 648 -28.03 11.20 -33.94
C LYS A 648 -28.03 11.79 -32.54
N VAL A 649 -26.94 11.59 -31.82
CA VAL A 649 -26.72 12.10 -30.47
C VAL A 649 -25.43 12.91 -30.43
N ILE A 650 -25.49 14.11 -29.86
CA ILE A 650 -24.28 14.90 -29.55
C ILE A 650 -24.08 14.93 -28.05
N MET A 651 -22.96 14.39 -27.58
CA MET A 651 -22.54 14.54 -26.18
C MET A 651 -21.56 15.70 -26.08
N LEU A 652 -21.81 16.65 -25.16
CA LEU A 652 -20.93 17.79 -24.98
C LEU A 652 -20.76 18.24 -23.53
N TRP A 653 -19.65 18.94 -23.27
CA TRP A 653 -19.34 19.59 -22.01
C TRP A 653 -18.28 20.68 -22.20
N SER A 654 -18.12 21.55 -21.21
CA SER A 654 -17.06 22.56 -21.13
C SER A 654 -16.05 22.20 -20.04
N ASN A 655 -14.76 22.34 -20.32
CA ASN A 655 -13.71 22.31 -19.30
C ASN A 655 -13.43 23.70 -18.69
N ASP A 656 -14.05 24.74 -19.23
CA ASP A 656 -14.02 26.08 -18.65
C ASP A 656 -14.84 26.09 -17.34
N PRO A 657 -14.31 26.69 -16.25
CA PRO A 657 -15.08 26.93 -15.03
C PRO A 657 -16.35 27.77 -15.27
N GLU A 658 -16.31 28.68 -16.25
CA GLU A 658 -17.46 29.52 -16.59
C GLU A 658 -18.44 28.79 -17.51
N PRO A 659 -19.76 28.85 -17.23
CA PRO A 659 -20.76 28.29 -18.12
C PRO A 659 -20.71 28.94 -19.52
N ALA A 660 -20.83 28.12 -20.56
CA ALA A 660 -20.88 28.58 -21.95
C ALA A 660 -22.28 28.39 -22.54
N ASP A 661 -22.67 29.21 -23.50
CA ASP A 661 -23.92 29.00 -24.24
C ASP A 661 -23.85 27.73 -25.10
N LEU A 662 -24.99 27.07 -25.28
CA LEU A 662 -25.10 25.91 -26.14
C LEU A 662 -24.85 26.31 -27.62
N PRO A 663 -23.80 25.79 -28.28
CA PRO A 663 -23.41 26.24 -29.62
C PRO A 663 -24.28 25.65 -30.74
N LEU A 664 -25.09 24.65 -30.44
CA LEU A 664 -25.85 23.84 -31.40
C LEU A 664 -27.33 24.19 -31.34
N LYS A 665 -28.00 24.16 -32.49
CA LYS A 665 -29.44 24.38 -32.66
C LYS A 665 -30.06 23.19 -33.39
N GLY A 666 -31.39 23.05 -33.33
CA GLY A 666 -32.14 22.02 -34.06
C GLY A 666 -32.16 20.63 -33.40
N TYR A 667 -31.71 20.53 -32.16
CA TYR A 667 -31.95 19.35 -31.32
C TYR A 667 -33.42 19.34 -30.86
N THR A 668 -33.97 18.15 -30.65
CA THR A 668 -35.34 17.95 -30.17
C THR A 668 -35.41 17.89 -28.65
N GLN A 669 -34.35 17.43 -27.99
CA GLN A 669 -34.30 17.24 -26.55
C GLN A 669 -32.86 17.37 -26.01
N ILE A 670 -32.74 17.84 -24.77
CA ILE A 670 -31.50 17.85 -24.00
C ILE A 670 -31.69 16.89 -22.82
N LEU A 671 -30.75 15.94 -22.66
CA LEU A 671 -30.65 15.09 -21.49
C LEU A 671 -29.40 15.43 -20.68
N ASP A 672 -29.49 15.32 -19.36
CA ASP A 672 -28.33 15.36 -18.48
C ASP A 672 -27.61 14.00 -18.42
N LYS A 673 -26.53 13.92 -17.64
CA LYS A 673 -25.75 12.68 -17.42
C LYS A 673 -26.52 11.52 -16.78
N TYR A 674 -27.72 11.76 -16.26
CA TYR A 674 -28.58 10.75 -15.67
C TYR A 674 -29.74 10.36 -16.61
N GLY A 675 -29.83 10.96 -17.80
CA GLY A 675 -30.92 10.74 -18.74
C GLY A 675 -32.20 11.53 -18.41
N CYS A 676 -32.13 12.51 -17.51
CA CYS A 676 -33.26 13.38 -17.20
C CYS A 676 -33.32 14.55 -18.20
N ILE A 677 -34.53 15.01 -18.54
CA ILE A 677 -34.70 16.21 -19.39
C ILE A 677 -34.08 17.42 -18.69
N ALA A 678 -33.14 18.06 -19.36
CA ALA A 678 -32.50 19.27 -18.87
C ALA A 678 -33.13 20.51 -19.53
N ASN A 679 -33.59 21.45 -18.70
CA ASN A 679 -34.13 22.75 -19.17
C ASN A 679 -33.04 23.81 -19.36
N ASN A 680 -31.80 23.50 -19.00
CA ASN A 680 -30.71 24.47 -18.94
C ASN A 680 -30.03 24.61 -20.31
N SER A 681 -29.92 25.83 -20.81
CA SER A 681 -29.24 26.15 -22.09
C SER A 681 -27.73 26.36 -21.94
N LEU A 682 -27.18 26.14 -20.75
CA LEU A 682 -25.78 26.38 -20.42
C LEU A 682 -24.97 25.08 -20.35
N VAL A 683 -23.80 25.10 -20.98
CA VAL A 683 -22.82 24.02 -21.00
C VAL A 683 -21.82 24.25 -19.87
N THR A 684 -21.65 23.23 -19.02
CA THR A 684 -20.72 23.25 -17.88
C THR A 684 -19.79 22.03 -17.95
N GLY A 685 -19.03 21.77 -16.89
CA GLY A 685 -18.25 20.54 -16.72
C GLY A 685 -19.05 19.24 -16.66
N SER A 686 -20.37 19.31 -16.54
CA SER A 686 -21.27 18.14 -16.58
C SER A 686 -21.66 17.81 -18.02
N PRO A 687 -21.49 16.56 -18.47
CA PRO A 687 -21.94 16.15 -19.80
C PRO A 687 -23.45 16.32 -20.02
N LEU A 688 -23.80 16.82 -21.20
CA LEU A 688 -25.16 16.90 -21.74
C LEU A 688 -25.25 16.09 -23.04
N TYR A 689 -26.44 15.57 -23.34
CA TYR A 689 -26.73 14.82 -24.55
C TYR A 689 -27.84 15.55 -25.32
N LEU A 690 -27.53 15.99 -26.53
CA LEU A 690 -28.48 16.59 -27.46
C LEU A 690 -28.96 15.51 -28.42
N ILE A 691 -30.28 15.36 -28.51
CA ILE A 691 -30.92 14.40 -29.41
C ILE A 691 -31.35 15.10 -30.68
N PHE A 692 -31.05 14.50 -31.83
CA PHE A 692 -31.49 14.95 -33.14
C PHE A 692 -32.27 13.83 -33.80
N ASN A 693 -33.54 14.09 -34.13
CA ASN A 693 -34.31 13.17 -34.96
C ASN A 693 -33.69 13.16 -36.36
N GLU A 694 -33.33 11.99 -36.88
CA GLU A 694 -33.07 11.86 -38.31
C GLU A 694 -34.39 12.18 -39.01
N SER A 695 -34.48 13.35 -39.64
CA SER A 695 -35.62 13.67 -40.50
C SER A 695 -35.71 12.58 -41.55
N VAL A 696 -36.82 11.85 -41.58
CA VAL A 696 -37.22 10.96 -42.69
C VAL A 696 -37.12 11.76 -43.99
N LYS A 697 -35.98 11.62 -44.67
CA LYS A 697 -35.73 12.14 -46.02
C LYS A 697 -34.84 11.16 -46.78
N GLU A 698 -35.36 9.95 -46.93
CA GLU A 698 -35.19 9.14 -48.13
C GLU A 698 -36.53 8.51 -48.48
N MET A 699 -37.46 9.34 -48.95
CA MET A 699 -38.53 8.88 -49.84
C MET A 699 -38.72 9.95 -50.92
N ASN A 700 -38.35 9.56 -52.14
CA ASN A 700 -38.69 10.12 -53.44
C ASN A 700 -38.12 11.51 -53.79
N SER A 701 -37.04 11.50 -54.59
CA SER A 701 -37.04 12.12 -55.92
C SER A 701 -35.89 11.58 -56.76
#